data_AF-A0A2H0HSS0-F1
#
_entry.id   AF-A0A2H0HSS0-F1
#
_cell.length_a   1.000
_cell.length_b   1.000
_cell.length_c   1.000
_cell.angle_alpha   90.00
_cell.angle_beta   90.00
_cell.angle_gamma   90.00
#
_symmetry.space_group_name_H-M   'P 1'
#
loop_
_entity.id
_entity.type
_entity.pdbx_description
1 polymer ?
#
loop_
_entity_poly.entity_id
_entity_poly.type
_entity_poly.pdbx_seq_one_letter_code
_entity_poly.pdbx_strand_id
1 'polypeptide(L)'
;MAQHALVHRFIGILFAATLAFHSKTAVAIDLNAACADLYGTGFATVEGMVAAPSPTSARPAKGAPFKDPAFGTCVVRATSHTTEPPSGFARNDYSRRQAFNVDNTRFLTYSYDGGWHVYDANSLVYLRELNALGGDAEPQWDPVDPSQLFYIPTNGGMTLHRVNVETNVSTTVADFTGKLPWSNVAHVWTKSEGSPSADGRYWCFMAETANFGIRGVFTYDLQTQSVIGARTMSSRPDHVSMSPSGRYCVISGGDVSNGTVAWDRTFSKSLSVHQGGEHSDIALGRDGSDYYVAVDYQSDGGDLYMVNLSSGVRTVLLPTYIQGTATAYHISGKGFSRPGWVLMSTYARFGTEKWLHERIMAVELKANPRIINLAHHHSTYNEYWTEPHASVSRDFTHVLFSSNWGNASNLDVDAFMIRLPERILDLPVATEQPLLPSDEYVWTVPSSFNSQQQGFVRLRNLENRSSEVLVWGIDASGHRSPGTMSLTLGPNESRQFNSQDLEFGQDVQFGNTDKGLSGSIGTGVGSWTLVLRSDLNVEPLAYIRTPDGFLTAMHDRVSVSGDGMDWLVPIFNPAENPNQLSRLRIINTNLQAVDVQIGGRDDSGLFGQSAVTTTLAPLASIELSSIDLENGNAGKGLLGKLGDGTGKWQLNVSATGRVTVQSLLFDPLGKLTNLSTVADLSQPLPGERVLWLLPPASNAQQQGFVRLINRENRSGAVQVWGVDDNGQRSPGTMTLTLAPNESRQFNSQDLENGNPDKGLSGNLGAGSGNWRLLLQSDLDLLPMALIRTPDGFLTTIHDIVSGTGLITQVPTFNPAENLNQVSSLRLINPNLVDVVVTITGQDDDGQPAPNGAITVLLPAGAARDLSATDIESGDALRTGNGIGDGNGKWMLTVSASQPIKVMSLLRDPNGVLTNLSTASKGTAAAL
;
A
#
# COMPACT_ATOMS: atom_id res chain seq x y z
N MET A 1 -14.29 82.83 -17.66
CA MET A 1 -13.07 83.63 -17.93
C MET A 1 -12.05 82.63 -18.47
N ALA A 2 -11.86 82.47 -19.80
CA ALA A 2 -11.05 83.34 -20.68
C ALA A 2 -9.63 83.51 -20.08
N GLN A 3 -8.48 83.12 -20.64
CA GLN A 3 -7.95 82.81 -21.99
C GLN A 3 -6.68 81.94 -21.79
N HIS A 4 -6.42 80.85 -22.52
CA HIS A 4 -5.79 80.74 -23.85
C HIS A 4 -4.35 81.29 -24.00
N ALA A 5 -3.39 80.39 -24.33
CA ALA A 5 -2.49 80.48 -25.50
C ALA A 5 -1.70 79.15 -25.66
N LEU A 6 -1.99 78.31 -26.69
CA LEU A 6 -1.45 78.31 -28.08
C LEU A 6 -0.03 77.68 -28.14
N VAL A 7 0.42 76.78 -29.04
CA VAL A 7 0.09 76.29 -30.41
C VAL A 7 0.88 74.94 -30.53
N HIS A 8 0.47 73.83 -31.17
CA HIS A 8 0.44 73.59 -32.62
C HIS A 8 -0.20 72.23 -32.95
N ARG A 9 -0.97 72.22 -34.05
CA ARG A 9 -1.58 71.08 -34.73
C ARG A 9 -0.52 70.22 -35.43
N PHE A 10 -0.73 68.90 -35.55
CA PHE A 10 -1.00 68.22 -36.83
C PHE A 10 -1.47 66.77 -36.63
N ILE A 11 -2.23 66.31 -37.61
CA ILE A 11 -3.09 65.12 -37.69
C ILE A 11 -2.31 63.81 -37.60
N GLY A 12 -2.80 62.87 -36.78
CA GLY A 12 -2.30 61.50 -36.66
C GLY A 12 -3.44 60.48 -36.71
N ILE A 13 -3.36 59.64 -37.74
CA ILE A 13 -4.23 58.54 -38.16
C ILE A 13 -4.71 57.63 -37.02
N LEU A 14 -6.00 57.29 -37.05
CA LEU A 14 -6.64 56.25 -36.24
C LEU A 14 -6.01 54.88 -36.57
N PHE A 15 -5.39 54.24 -35.57
CA PHE A 15 -5.23 52.79 -35.52
C PHE A 15 -5.93 52.28 -34.26
N ALA A 16 -6.92 51.42 -34.46
CA ALA A 16 -7.61 50.73 -33.39
C ALA A 16 -6.65 49.74 -32.73
N ALA A 17 -6.25 50.01 -31.48
CA ALA A 17 -5.65 49.01 -30.62
C ALA A 17 -6.77 48.29 -29.85
N THR A 18 -7.05 47.06 -30.26
CA THR A 18 -7.80 46.07 -29.48
C THR A 18 -7.17 45.93 -28.10
N LEU A 19 -7.87 46.38 -27.05
CA LEU A 19 -7.55 45.98 -25.68
C LEU A 19 -7.79 44.48 -25.55
N ALA A 20 -6.71 43.70 -25.64
CA ALA A 20 -6.70 42.32 -25.19
C ALA A 20 -6.84 42.32 -23.66
N PHE A 21 -8.04 42.07 -23.16
CA PHE A 21 -8.23 41.55 -21.81
C PHE A 21 -7.50 40.20 -21.73
N HIS A 22 -6.26 40.21 -21.27
CA HIS A 22 -5.60 39.00 -20.81
C HIS A 22 -6.22 38.65 -19.46
N SER A 23 -7.26 37.80 -19.48
CA SER A 23 -7.55 36.98 -18.32
C SER A 23 -6.30 36.14 -18.04
N LYS A 24 -5.50 36.55 -17.04
CA LYS A 24 -4.49 35.65 -16.46
C LYS A 24 -5.26 34.51 -15.80
N THR A 25 -5.54 33.46 -16.56
CA THR A 25 -5.66 32.12 -15.98
C THR A 25 -4.36 31.88 -15.23
N ALA A 26 -4.42 31.85 -13.89
CA ALA A 26 -3.29 31.43 -13.08
C ALA A 26 -2.87 30.04 -13.58
N VAL A 27 -1.67 29.94 -14.14
CA VAL A 27 -1.08 28.64 -14.44
C VAL A 27 -1.03 27.90 -13.10
N ALA A 28 -1.64 26.72 -13.04
CA ALA A 28 -1.59 25.89 -11.84
C ALA A 28 -0.11 25.65 -11.50
N ILE A 29 0.29 25.99 -10.28
CA ILE A 29 1.66 25.74 -9.80
C ILE A 29 1.79 24.23 -9.64
N ASP A 30 2.78 23.63 -10.31
CA ASP A 30 3.24 22.27 -10.03
C ASP A 30 4.47 22.35 -9.14
N LEU A 31 4.25 22.25 -7.83
CA LEU A 31 5.31 22.35 -6.84
C LEU A 31 6.32 21.19 -6.96
N ASN A 32 5.88 20.01 -7.40
CA ASN A 32 6.74 18.84 -7.58
C ASN A 32 7.79 19.13 -8.65
N ALA A 33 7.34 19.55 -9.83
CA ALA A 33 8.22 19.91 -10.93
C ALA A 33 9.14 21.07 -10.56
N ALA A 34 8.58 22.14 -9.98
CA ALA A 34 9.35 23.34 -9.66
C ALA A 34 10.46 23.11 -8.62
N CYS A 35 10.20 22.28 -7.60
CA CYS A 35 11.24 21.90 -6.64
C CYS A 35 12.23 20.87 -7.22
N ALA A 36 11.78 19.91 -8.04
CA ALA A 36 12.67 18.97 -8.71
C ALA A 36 13.69 19.68 -9.62
N ASP A 37 13.25 20.69 -10.38
CA ASP A 37 14.11 21.53 -11.22
C ASP A 37 15.17 22.27 -10.40
N LEU A 38 14.81 22.75 -9.20
CA LEU A 38 15.71 23.47 -8.29
C LEU A 38 16.83 22.58 -7.74
N TYR A 39 16.54 21.29 -7.56
CA TYR A 39 17.53 20.29 -7.17
C TYR A 39 18.51 19.98 -8.29
N GLY A 40 18.00 19.64 -9.48
CA GLY A 40 18.82 19.20 -10.60
C GLY A 40 19.68 17.97 -10.29
N THR A 41 20.61 17.63 -11.18
CA THR A 41 21.48 16.43 -11.04
C THR A 41 22.65 16.62 -10.06
N GLY A 42 22.89 17.85 -9.59
CA GLY A 42 24.02 18.21 -8.73
C GLY A 42 23.68 18.43 -7.26
N PHE A 43 22.43 18.21 -6.84
CA PHE A 43 22.06 18.35 -5.42
C PHE A 43 22.74 17.27 -4.57
N ALA A 44 23.27 17.68 -3.42
CA ALA A 44 23.81 16.82 -2.41
C ALA A 44 23.37 17.30 -1.02
N THR A 45 23.14 16.37 -0.10
CA THR A 45 22.79 16.67 1.28
C THR A 45 23.96 17.34 2.00
N VAL A 46 23.66 18.35 2.81
CA VAL A 46 24.65 18.98 3.70
C VAL A 46 24.57 18.31 5.07
N GLU A 47 25.50 17.37 5.30
CA GLU A 47 25.52 16.54 6.49
C GLU A 47 26.48 17.04 7.58
N GLY A 48 26.11 16.77 8.83
CA GLY A 48 26.91 17.03 10.02
C GLY A 48 26.62 18.37 10.70
N MET A 49 27.49 18.72 11.65
CA MET A 49 27.38 19.93 12.48
C MET A 49 27.90 21.16 11.73
N VAL A 50 27.17 21.59 10.71
CA VAL A 50 27.60 22.65 9.79
C VAL A 50 27.20 24.04 10.28
N ALA A 51 28.19 24.87 10.62
CA ALA A 51 27.96 26.26 10.96
C ALA A 51 27.72 27.10 9.70
N ALA A 52 26.47 27.44 9.41
CA ALA A 52 26.09 28.34 8.33
C ALA A 52 25.04 29.33 8.86
N PRO A 53 25.30 30.64 9.01
CA PRO A 53 24.35 31.57 9.63
C PRO A 53 23.10 31.80 8.79
N SER A 54 22.00 32.18 9.43
CA SER A 54 20.75 32.46 8.71
C SER A 54 20.92 33.53 7.63
N PRO A 55 20.62 33.21 6.36
CA PRO A 55 20.81 34.17 5.28
C PRO A 55 19.81 35.31 5.41
N THR A 56 20.21 36.52 5.00
CA THR A 56 19.26 37.62 4.81
C THR A 56 18.55 37.42 3.48
N SER A 57 17.23 37.20 3.52
CA SER A 57 16.39 37.03 2.32
C SER A 57 15.06 37.75 2.48
N ALA A 58 14.50 38.23 1.37
CA ALA A 58 13.12 38.72 1.36
C ALA A 58 12.15 37.55 1.49
N ARG A 59 11.00 37.77 2.14
CA ARG A 59 9.92 36.76 2.24
C ARG A 59 9.45 36.36 0.83
N PRO A 60 9.52 35.06 0.47
CA PRO A 60 9.04 34.60 -0.83
C PRO A 60 7.56 34.91 -1.04
N ALA A 61 7.18 35.14 -2.30
CA ALA A 61 5.77 35.09 -2.69
C ALA A 61 5.22 33.67 -2.45
N LYS A 62 3.91 33.56 -2.15
CA LYS A 62 3.26 32.24 -2.02
C LYS A 62 3.49 31.41 -3.28
N GLY A 63 3.89 30.15 -3.10
CA GLY A 63 4.14 29.21 -4.18
C GLY A 63 5.40 29.43 -5.00
N ALA A 64 6.21 30.45 -4.70
CA ALA A 64 7.52 30.63 -5.32
C ALA A 64 8.57 29.75 -4.63
N PRO A 65 9.26 28.84 -5.35
CA PRO A 65 10.38 28.09 -4.80
C PRO A 65 11.52 29.00 -4.38
N PHE A 66 11.96 28.87 -3.12
CA PHE A 66 13.15 29.50 -2.57
C PHE A 66 14.18 28.41 -2.26
N LYS A 67 15.37 28.49 -2.88
CA LYS A 67 16.47 27.59 -2.57
C LYS A 67 17.18 28.08 -1.31
N ASP A 68 17.21 27.28 -0.25
CA ASP A 68 18.02 27.61 0.93
C ASP A 68 19.50 27.77 0.50
N PRO A 69 20.11 28.95 0.68
CA PRO A 69 21.47 29.20 0.19
C PRO A 69 22.55 28.32 0.81
N ALA A 70 22.35 27.82 2.03
CA ALA A 70 23.35 27.01 2.73
C ALA A 70 23.16 25.51 2.47
N PHE A 71 21.91 25.06 2.36
CA PHE A 71 21.57 23.63 2.32
C PHE A 71 20.98 23.17 0.99
N GLY A 72 20.65 24.10 0.09
CA GLY A 72 20.22 23.81 -1.27
C GLY A 72 18.84 23.18 -1.41
N THR A 73 18.06 23.09 -0.33
CA THR A 73 16.69 22.53 -0.33
C THR A 73 15.66 23.51 -0.87
N CYS A 74 14.55 22.98 -1.37
CA CYS A 74 13.41 23.76 -1.85
C CYS A 74 12.48 24.13 -0.68
N VAL A 75 12.43 25.41 -0.33
CA VAL A 75 11.50 25.98 0.66
C VAL A 75 10.47 26.85 -0.05
N VAL A 76 9.19 26.69 0.27
CA VAL A 76 8.10 27.40 -0.40
C VAL A 76 7.15 27.96 0.64
N ARG A 77 6.74 29.23 0.49
CA ARG A 77 5.67 29.81 1.31
C ARG A 77 4.34 29.18 0.89
N ALA A 78 3.75 28.36 1.76
CA ALA A 78 2.59 27.53 1.46
C ALA A 78 1.27 28.28 1.62
N THR A 79 1.23 29.27 2.52
CA THR A 79 0.04 30.08 2.82
C THR A 79 0.33 31.56 2.77
N SER A 80 -0.71 32.37 2.61
CA SER A 80 -0.62 33.83 2.71
C SER A 80 -1.87 34.39 3.38
N HIS A 81 -1.88 34.41 4.72
CA HIS A 81 -3.04 34.81 5.52
C HIS A 81 -3.54 36.25 5.26
N THR A 82 -2.72 37.08 4.60
CA THR A 82 -3.06 38.46 4.23
C THR A 82 -3.87 38.55 2.93
N THR A 83 -3.87 37.51 2.10
CA THR A 83 -4.45 37.53 0.74
C THR A 83 -5.49 36.45 0.51
N GLU A 84 -5.60 35.47 1.40
CA GLU A 84 -6.53 34.35 1.32
C GLU A 84 -6.88 33.86 2.74
N PRO A 85 -7.99 33.13 2.91
CA PRO A 85 -8.25 32.41 4.15
C PRO A 85 -7.13 31.37 4.42
N PRO A 86 -6.83 31.07 5.70
CA PRO A 86 -7.38 31.76 6.87
C PRO A 86 -6.70 33.11 7.15
N SER A 87 -7.45 34.03 7.76
CA SER A 87 -6.96 35.37 8.13
C SER A 87 -6.38 35.42 9.54
N GLY A 88 -5.62 36.47 9.87
CA GLY A 88 -4.95 36.61 11.16
C GLY A 88 -3.58 35.95 11.13
N PHE A 89 -3.54 34.62 11.20
CA PHE A 89 -2.38 33.81 10.83
C PHE A 89 -2.85 32.54 10.11
N ALA A 90 -1.95 31.90 9.38
CA ALA A 90 -2.16 30.58 8.78
C ALA A 90 -0.95 29.70 9.08
N ARG A 91 -0.97 28.91 10.15
CA ARG A 91 0.24 28.24 10.68
C ARG A 91 0.17 26.71 10.58
N ASN A 92 1.33 26.06 10.64
CA ASN A 92 1.35 24.67 11.11
C ASN A 92 1.07 24.68 12.60
N ASP A 93 0.17 23.82 13.04
CA ASP A 93 -0.33 23.84 14.41
C ASP A 93 0.76 23.41 15.42
N TYR A 94 1.22 22.16 15.33
CA TYR A 94 2.22 21.62 16.25
C TYR A 94 3.10 20.52 15.63
N SER A 95 4.33 20.33 16.11
CA SER A 95 5.33 19.42 15.50
C SER A 95 4.96 17.94 15.62
N ARG A 96 4.19 17.60 16.65
CA ARG A 96 3.74 16.23 16.93
C ARG A 96 2.47 15.83 16.19
N ARG A 97 1.88 16.76 15.42
CA ARG A 97 0.69 16.50 14.62
C ARG A 97 1.11 16.13 13.21
N GLN A 98 0.53 15.08 12.64
CA GLN A 98 0.75 14.74 11.24
C GLN A 98 0.18 15.87 10.36
N ALA A 99 1.03 16.67 9.71
CA ALA A 99 0.58 17.81 8.92
C ALA A 99 -0.08 17.40 7.59
N PHE A 100 0.43 16.33 6.97
CA PHE A 100 0.04 15.84 5.64
C PHE A 100 -0.79 14.56 5.71
N ASN A 101 -1.74 14.39 4.79
CA ASN A 101 -2.47 13.13 4.63
C ASN A 101 -1.57 12.00 4.08
N VAL A 102 -2.08 10.77 4.04
CA VAL A 102 -1.30 9.56 3.74
C VAL A 102 -0.54 9.59 2.40
N ASP A 103 -1.07 10.28 1.40
CA ASP A 103 -0.49 10.39 0.06
C ASP A 103 0.15 11.75 -0.24
N ASN A 104 0.30 12.59 0.79
CA ASN A 104 0.83 13.95 0.70
C ASN A 104 0.11 14.87 -0.30
N THR A 105 -1.15 14.61 -0.62
CA THR A 105 -1.95 15.49 -1.50
C THR A 105 -2.59 16.66 -0.75
N ARG A 106 -2.71 16.58 0.58
CA ARG A 106 -3.36 17.60 1.43
C ARG A 106 -2.53 17.91 2.66
N PHE A 107 -2.65 19.14 3.17
CA PHE A 107 -2.11 19.51 4.49
C PHE A 107 -3.10 20.36 5.30
N LEU A 108 -2.95 20.28 6.63
CA LEU A 108 -3.73 21.06 7.59
C LEU A 108 -3.02 22.36 7.97
N THR A 109 -3.83 23.38 8.25
CA THR A 109 -3.38 24.63 8.85
C THR A 109 -4.35 25.08 9.93
N TYR A 110 -3.82 25.77 10.93
CA TYR A 110 -4.57 26.32 12.04
C TYR A 110 -4.54 27.85 11.99
N SER A 111 -5.65 28.48 12.36
CA SER A 111 -5.85 29.92 12.28
C SER A 111 -6.09 30.57 13.64
N TYR A 112 -5.92 31.89 13.71
CA TYR A 112 -5.97 32.65 14.96
C TYR A 112 -7.33 32.58 15.68
N ASP A 113 -8.40 32.46 14.90
CA ASP A 113 -9.77 32.29 15.40
C ASP A 113 -10.10 30.86 15.83
N GLY A 114 -9.13 29.94 15.75
CA GLY A 114 -9.28 28.54 16.11
C GLY A 114 -9.82 27.65 15.00
N GLY A 115 -9.92 28.16 13.77
CA GLY A 115 -10.32 27.40 12.59
C GLY A 115 -9.27 26.38 12.14
N TRP A 116 -9.76 25.28 11.58
CA TRP A 116 -8.95 24.24 10.95
C TRP A 116 -9.19 24.25 9.45
N HIS A 117 -8.12 24.33 8.66
CA HIS A 117 -8.22 24.55 7.22
C HIS A 117 -7.39 23.53 6.44
N VAL A 118 -7.88 23.16 5.25
CA VAL A 118 -7.25 22.21 4.35
C VAL A 118 -6.78 22.91 3.08
N TYR A 119 -5.56 22.57 2.67
CA TYR A 119 -4.97 23.00 1.41
C TYR A 119 -4.58 21.79 0.56
N ASP A 120 -4.53 22.00 -0.75
CA ASP A 120 -3.84 21.08 -1.66
C ASP A 120 -2.33 21.27 -1.51
N ALA A 121 -1.60 20.19 -1.26
CA ALA A 121 -0.17 20.24 -0.98
C ALA A 121 0.72 20.43 -2.21
N ASN A 122 0.19 20.17 -3.41
CA ASN A 122 0.94 20.21 -4.66
C ASN A 122 0.78 21.55 -5.40
N SER A 123 -0.40 22.13 -5.34
CA SER A 123 -0.76 23.41 -5.98
C SER A 123 -0.85 24.57 -5.00
N LEU A 124 -0.86 24.27 -3.69
CA LEU A 124 -1.03 25.23 -2.59
C LEU A 124 -2.39 25.95 -2.62
N VAL A 125 -3.38 25.43 -3.35
CA VAL A 125 -4.73 26.01 -3.38
C VAL A 125 -5.41 25.78 -2.04
N TYR A 126 -5.97 26.85 -1.46
CA TYR A 126 -6.88 26.74 -0.32
C TYR A 126 -8.13 25.97 -0.74
N LEU A 127 -8.46 24.91 -0.02
CA LEU A 127 -9.60 24.07 -0.35
C LEU A 127 -10.83 24.46 0.47
N ARG A 128 -10.70 24.51 1.81
CA ARG A 128 -11.80 24.85 2.72
C ARG A 128 -11.39 24.91 4.19
N GLU A 129 -12.32 25.39 5.01
CA GLU A 129 -12.38 25.20 6.46
C GLU A 129 -13.16 23.91 6.81
N LEU A 130 -12.74 23.26 7.90
CA LEU A 130 -13.37 22.07 8.48
C LEU A 130 -14.35 22.47 9.59
N ASN A 131 -15.63 22.62 9.24
CA ASN A 131 -16.67 23.13 10.15
C ASN A 131 -16.83 22.33 11.47
N ALA A 132 -16.42 21.07 11.48
CA ALA A 132 -16.58 20.18 12.64
C ALA A 132 -15.46 20.33 13.68
N LEU A 133 -14.37 21.03 13.32
CA LEU A 133 -13.20 21.22 14.17
C LEU A 133 -13.10 22.70 14.54
N GLY A 134 -12.73 22.96 15.79
CA GLY A 134 -12.52 24.32 16.28
C GLY A 134 -11.67 24.32 17.56
N GLY A 135 -10.87 25.37 17.73
CA GLY A 135 -9.98 25.52 18.87
C GLY A 135 -9.06 24.31 19.04
N ASP A 136 -9.07 23.74 20.25
CA ASP A 136 -8.21 22.63 20.69
C ASP A 136 -8.65 21.23 20.23
N ALA A 137 -9.59 21.14 19.26
CA ALA A 137 -9.91 19.89 18.60
C ALA A 137 -8.64 19.20 18.07
N GLU A 138 -8.62 17.87 18.09
CA GLU A 138 -7.39 17.10 17.85
C GLU A 138 -7.49 16.28 16.55
N PRO A 139 -7.15 16.85 15.39
CA PRO A 139 -7.17 16.13 14.12
C PRO A 139 -6.02 15.14 13.97
N GLN A 140 -6.31 13.98 13.38
CA GLN A 140 -5.36 12.93 13.00
C GLN A 140 -5.75 12.40 11.62
N TRP A 141 -4.87 12.53 10.62
CA TRP A 141 -5.13 11.98 9.30
C TRP A 141 -5.34 10.48 9.36
N ASP A 142 -6.31 9.99 8.58
CA ASP A 142 -6.48 8.56 8.40
C ASP A 142 -5.23 7.98 7.70
N PRO A 143 -4.66 6.87 8.21
CA PRO A 143 -3.42 6.31 7.67
C PRO A 143 -3.63 5.52 6.37
N VAL A 144 -4.84 5.50 5.83
CA VAL A 144 -5.26 4.69 4.67
C VAL A 144 -6.02 5.54 3.66
N ASP A 145 -7.02 6.28 4.10
CA ASP A 145 -7.90 7.07 3.23
C ASP A 145 -7.48 8.55 3.23
N PRO A 146 -6.92 9.07 2.11
CA PRO A 146 -6.45 10.45 2.03
C PRO A 146 -7.57 11.50 2.14
N SER A 147 -8.84 11.09 2.03
CA SER A 147 -10.02 11.95 2.16
C SER A 147 -10.56 12.03 3.60
N GLN A 148 -10.01 11.29 4.55
CA GLN A 148 -10.54 11.16 5.90
C GLN A 148 -9.58 11.67 6.97
N LEU A 149 -10.17 12.20 8.03
CA LEU A 149 -9.47 12.70 9.20
C LEU A 149 -10.25 12.30 10.45
N PHE A 150 -9.60 11.60 11.38
CA PHE A 150 -10.13 11.40 12.72
C PHE A 150 -10.01 12.68 13.53
N TYR A 151 -10.97 12.97 14.41
CA TYR A 151 -10.82 14.07 15.34
C TYR A 151 -11.51 13.81 16.68
N ILE A 152 -10.87 14.35 17.72
CA ILE A 152 -11.45 14.52 19.04
C ILE A 152 -12.01 15.95 19.10
N PRO A 153 -13.25 16.13 19.58
CA PRO A 153 -13.88 17.45 19.61
C PRO A 153 -13.18 18.41 20.58
N THR A 154 -13.49 19.70 20.45
CA THR A 154 -13.00 20.80 21.31
C THR A 154 -13.25 20.48 22.79
N ASN A 155 -12.24 20.65 23.64
CA ASN A 155 -12.20 20.24 25.05
C ASN A 155 -12.41 18.73 25.31
N GLY A 156 -12.29 17.90 24.27
CA GLY A 156 -12.64 16.49 24.34
C GLY A 156 -14.14 16.23 24.28
N GLY A 157 -14.51 15.03 24.69
CA GLY A 157 -15.90 14.56 24.73
C GLY A 157 -15.92 13.07 24.98
N MET A 158 -17.07 12.42 24.82
CA MET A 158 -17.21 10.97 24.98
C MET A 158 -17.16 10.21 23.64
N THR A 159 -16.80 10.89 22.55
CA THR A 159 -16.83 10.34 21.20
C THR A 159 -15.57 10.68 20.42
N LEU A 160 -15.12 9.72 19.61
CA LEU A 160 -14.15 9.91 18.53
C LEU A 160 -14.91 9.97 17.21
N HIS A 161 -14.58 10.94 16.36
CA HIS A 161 -15.23 11.14 15.08
C HIS A 161 -14.25 10.96 13.92
N ARG A 162 -14.80 10.78 12.72
CA ARG A 162 -14.11 10.99 11.44
C ARG A 162 -14.85 12.04 10.64
N VAL A 163 -14.11 12.88 9.92
CA VAL A 163 -14.64 13.84 8.95
C VAL A 163 -14.04 13.56 7.58
N ASN A 164 -14.89 13.55 6.56
CA ASN A 164 -14.42 13.57 5.18
C ASN A 164 -14.07 15.01 4.79
N VAL A 165 -12.79 15.25 4.50
CA VAL A 165 -12.26 16.61 4.27
C VAL A 165 -12.69 17.21 2.93
N GLU A 166 -13.28 16.42 2.04
CA GLU A 166 -13.80 16.88 0.74
C GLU A 166 -15.28 17.27 0.79
N THR A 167 -16.02 16.82 1.79
CA THR A 167 -17.47 17.03 1.92
C THR A 167 -17.86 17.72 3.22
N ASN A 168 -16.94 17.84 4.19
CA ASN A 168 -17.21 18.32 5.56
C ASN A 168 -18.24 17.47 6.34
N VAL A 169 -18.46 16.21 5.93
CA VAL A 169 -19.39 15.30 6.60
C VAL A 169 -18.66 14.55 7.71
N SER A 170 -19.14 14.68 8.95
CA SER A 170 -18.63 13.97 10.11
C SER A 170 -19.50 12.77 10.49
N THR A 171 -18.86 11.70 10.98
CA THR A 171 -19.52 10.52 11.56
C THR A 171 -18.78 10.08 12.82
N THR A 172 -19.51 9.49 13.78
CA THR A 172 -18.91 8.92 15.00
C THR A 172 -18.29 7.56 14.68
N VAL A 173 -17.04 7.34 15.10
CA VAL A 173 -16.32 6.06 14.92
C VAL A 173 -16.09 5.31 16.24
N ALA A 174 -16.17 6.01 17.37
CA ALA A 174 -16.18 5.40 18.69
C ALA A 174 -17.01 6.25 19.65
N ASP A 175 -17.75 5.57 20.53
CA ASP A 175 -18.46 6.13 21.68
C ASP A 175 -17.96 5.40 22.94
N PHE A 176 -17.47 6.15 23.91
CA PHE A 176 -16.89 5.65 25.15
C PHE A 176 -17.92 5.50 26.29
N THR A 177 -19.17 5.88 26.05
CA THR A 177 -20.26 5.79 27.04
C THR A 177 -20.43 4.35 27.54
N GLY A 178 -20.31 4.16 28.86
CA GLY A 178 -20.44 2.85 29.49
C GLY A 178 -19.28 1.88 29.24
N LYS A 179 -18.22 2.29 28.52
CA LYS A 179 -17.05 1.45 28.22
C LYS A 179 -15.85 1.71 29.13
N LEU A 180 -15.85 2.83 29.86
CA LEU A 180 -14.73 3.22 30.72
C LEU A 180 -14.90 2.71 32.16
N PRO A 181 -13.80 2.40 32.87
CA PRO A 181 -13.86 1.88 34.23
C PRO A 181 -14.22 2.93 35.30
N TRP A 182 -14.31 4.21 34.92
CA TRP A 182 -14.61 5.31 35.83
C TRP A 182 -16.00 5.89 35.58
N SER A 183 -16.65 6.33 36.65
CA SER A 183 -17.91 7.06 36.58
C SER A 183 -17.71 8.56 36.32
N ASN A 184 -18.74 9.21 35.78
CA ASN A 184 -18.80 10.65 35.52
C ASN A 184 -17.67 11.20 34.62
N VAL A 185 -17.14 10.37 33.72
CA VAL A 185 -16.25 10.85 32.65
C VAL A 185 -17.08 11.67 31.66
N ALA A 186 -16.55 12.82 31.27
CA ALA A 186 -17.15 13.71 30.28
C ALA A 186 -16.17 14.07 29.15
N HIS A 187 -14.86 14.04 29.43
CA HIS A 187 -13.82 14.40 28.47
C HIS A 187 -12.84 13.25 28.28
N VAL A 188 -12.75 12.74 27.05
CA VAL A 188 -11.76 11.78 26.56
C VAL A 188 -10.96 12.46 25.47
N TRP A 189 -9.65 12.57 25.65
CA TRP A 189 -8.76 13.36 24.80
C TRP A 189 -7.29 13.14 25.12
N THR A 190 -6.37 13.83 24.43
CA THR A 190 -4.92 13.71 24.62
C THR A 190 -4.25 14.97 25.19
N LYS A 191 -5.02 16.05 25.41
CA LYS A 191 -4.56 17.42 25.70
C LYS A 191 -3.92 18.10 24.49
N SER A 192 -4.45 17.81 23.30
CA SER A 192 -4.07 18.40 22.02
C SER A 192 -2.67 18.07 21.48
N GLU A 193 -1.90 17.22 22.16
CA GLU A 193 -0.52 16.87 21.78
C GLU A 193 -0.30 15.39 21.43
N GLY A 194 -1.28 14.52 21.68
CA GLY A 194 -1.16 13.09 21.44
C GLY A 194 -1.34 12.67 19.99
N SER A 195 -0.99 11.42 19.71
CA SER A 195 -1.27 10.76 18.45
C SER A 195 -1.69 9.30 18.68
N PRO A 196 -2.46 8.70 17.75
CA PRO A 196 -2.65 7.26 17.70
C PRO A 196 -1.37 6.54 17.27
N SER A 197 -1.42 5.21 17.26
CA SER A 197 -0.44 4.40 16.53
C SER A 197 -0.41 4.77 15.05
N ALA A 198 0.71 4.48 14.37
CA ALA A 198 0.95 4.87 12.99
C ALA A 198 -0.07 4.27 12.00
N ASP A 199 -0.70 3.14 12.36
CA ASP A 199 -1.78 2.46 11.65
C ASP A 199 -3.19 2.92 12.07
N GLY A 200 -3.29 3.89 13.00
CA GLY A 200 -4.56 4.46 13.47
C GLY A 200 -5.39 3.54 14.36
N ARG A 201 -4.90 2.34 14.69
CA ARG A 201 -5.66 1.32 15.42
C ARG A 201 -5.72 1.58 16.91
N TYR A 202 -4.57 1.83 17.54
CA TYR A 202 -4.45 1.96 18.98
C TYR A 202 -4.36 3.44 19.38
N TRP A 203 -5.09 3.81 20.41
CA TRP A 203 -5.16 5.18 20.92
C TRP A 203 -4.88 5.19 22.41
N CYS A 204 -4.09 6.14 22.90
CA CYS A 204 -4.02 6.42 24.34
C CYS A 204 -4.76 7.71 24.64
N PHE A 205 -5.67 7.64 25.60
CA PHE A 205 -6.45 8.79 26.05
C PHE A 205 -6.34 8.98 27.55
N MET A 206 -6.54 10.21 27.99
CA MET A 206 -6.92 10.49 29.36
C MET A 206 -8.42 10.71 29.46
N ALA A 207 -8.98 10.39 30.62
CA ALA A 207 -10.38 10.52 30.95
C ALA A 207 -10.56 11.48 32.12
N GLU A 208 -11.40 12.50 31.94
CA GLU A 208 -11.66 13.54 32.94
C GLU A 208 -13.15 13.75 33.16
N THR A 209 -13.48 14.27 34.33
CA THR A 209 -14.84 14.75 34.64
C THR A 209 -15.19 16.02 33.89
N ALA A 210 -16.46 16.44 33.91
CA ALA A 210 -16.92 17.68 33.27
C ALA A 210 -16.15 18.94 33.70
N ASN A 211 -15.61 18.96 34.93
CA ASN A 211 -14.78 20.04 35.46
C ASN A 211 -13.27 19.78 35.30
N PHE A 212 -12.88 18.94 34.33
CA PHE A 212 -11.49 18.57 34.04
C PHE A 212 -10.71 17.95 35.21
N GLY A 213 -11.41 17.32 36.15
CA GLY A 213 -10.79 16.48 37.18
C GLY A 213 -10.39 15.12 36.61
N ILE A 214 -9.10 14.79 36.63
CA ILE A 214 -8.54 13.53 36.12
C ILE A 214 -9.16 12.29 36.79
N ARG A 215 -9.42 11.26 35.99
CA ARG A 215 -9.82 9.91 36.45
C ARG A 215 -8.75 8.88 36.16
N GLY A 216 -8.15 8.94 34.97
CA GLY A 216 -7.10 8.04 34.57
C GLY A 216 -6.80 8.12 33.09
N VAL A 217 -6.00 7.17 32.64
CA VAL A 217 -5.63 7.00 31.23
C VAL A 217 -5.94 5.59 30.77
N PHE A 218 -6.22 5.42 29.49
CA PHE A 218 -6.57 4.12 28.93
C PHE A 218 -6.12 3.98 27.48
N THR A 219 -5.90 2.74 27.08
CA THR A 219 -5.63 2.35 25.70
C THR A 219 -6.90 1.80 25.06
N TYR A 220 -7.25 2.33 23.89
CA TYR A 220 -8.41 1.89 23.10
C TYR A 220 -7.96 1.23 21.79
N ASP A 221 -8.56 0.10 21.45
CA ASP A 221 -8.43 -0.55 20.15
C ASP A 221 -9.65 -0.18 19.29
N LEU A 222 -9.43 0.67 18.29
CA LEU A 222 -10.48 1.13 17.41
C LEU A 222 -11.05 0.01 16.53
N GLN A 223 -10.23 -0.99 16.19
CA GLN A 223 -10.64 -2.10 15.35
C GLN A 223 -11.58 -3.05 16.08
N THR A 224 -11.28 -3.38 17.34
CA THR A 224 -12.12 -4.25 18.19
C THR A 224 -13.13 -3.49 19.03
N GLN A 225 -13.11 -2.15 18.96
CA GLN A 225 -13.99 -1.24 19.68
C GLN A 225 -13.93 -1.39 21.22
N SER A 226 -12.77 -1.75 21.77
CA SER A 226 -12.60 -2.15 23.16
C SER A 226 -11.48 -1.40 23.91
N VAL A 227 -11.62 -1.28 25.22
CA VAL A 227 -10.54 -0.80 26.11
C VAL A 227 -9.62 -1.99 26.42
N ILE A 228 -8.34 -1.87 26.09
CA ILE A 228 -7.35 -2.95 26.32
C ILE A 228 -6.74 -2.86 27.72
N GLY A 229 -6.52 -1.64 28.19
CA GLY A 229 -5.88 -1.38 29.47
C GLY A 229 -6.28 -0.01 29.98
N ALA A 230 -6.31 0.14 31.30
CA ALA A 230 -6.64 1.40 31.94
C ALA A 230 -5.89 1.55 33.27
N ARG A 231 -5.55 2.78 33.60
CA ARG A 231 -4.80 3.14 34.80
C ARG A 231 -5.42 4.37 35.45
N THR A 232 -5.87 4.24 36.70
CA THR A 232 -6.35 5.38 37.50
C THR A 232 -5.20 6.34 37.81
N MET A 233 -5.46 7.65 37.72
CA MET A 233 -4.48 8.71 38.00
C MET A 233 -5.01 9.69 39.05
N SER A 234 -4.10 10.27 39.82
CA SER A 234 -4.39 11.28 40.85
C SER A 234 -3.83 12.67 40.53
N SER A 235 -2.90 12.76 39.58
CA SER A 235 -2.37 14.01 39.04
C SER A 235 -2.61 14.03 37.54
N ARG A 236 -2.89 15.22 37.01
CA ARG A 236 -3.26 15.42 35.62
C ARG A 236 -1.98 15.47 34.77
N PRO A 237 -1.81 14.61 33.77
CA PRO A 237 -0.65 14.68 32.89
C PRO A 237 -0.71 15.93 32.01
N ASP A 238 0.45 16.32 31.48
CA ASP A 238 0.53 17.39 30.51
C ASP A 238 -0.05 16.96 29.15
N HIS A 239 0.18 15.72 28.75
CA HIS A 239 -0.49 15.09 27.62
C HIS A 239 -0.28 13.57 27.66
N VAL A 240 -0.99 12.85 26.80
CA VAL A 240 -0.77 11.42 26.56
C VAL A 240 -0.64 11.13 25.08
N SER A 241 0.14 10.12 24.69
CA SER A 241 0.23 9.70 23.30
C SER A 241 0.38 8.19 23.19
N MET A 242 -0.21 7.59 22.16
CA MET A 242 0.16 6.24 21.76
C MET A 242 1.50 6.28 21.01
N SER A 243 2.30 5.23 21.15
CA SER A 243 3.52 5.04 20.36
C SER A 243 3.19 4.61 18.93
N PRO A 244 4.04 4.91 17.92
CA PRO A 244 3.78 4.55 16.52
C PRO A 244 3.46 3.06 16.29
N SER A 245 4.07 2.15 17.03
CA SER A 245 3.77 0.71 16.93
C SER A 245 2.46 0.27 17.61
N GLY A 246 1.84 1.13 18.42
CA GLY A 246 0.68 0.79 19.25
C GLY A 246 1.00 -0.04 20.49
N ARG A 247 2.29 -0.21 20.85
CA ARG A 247 2.70 -1.01 22.01
C ARG A 247 2.69 -0.23 23.32
N TYR A 248 2.85 1.09 23.29
CA TYR A 248 3.01 1.89 24.50
C TYR A 248 2.08 3.10 24.56
N CYS A 249 1.42 3.30 25.70
CA CYS A 249 0.87 4.61 26.07
C CYS A 249 1.94 5.39 26.84
N VAL A 250 2.35 6.54 26.32
CA VAL A 250 3.28 7.46 26.99
C VAL A 250 2.49 8.58 27.67
N ILE A 251 2.68 8.69 28.98
CA ILE A 251 2.07 9.70 29.83
C ILE A 251 3.13 10.74 30.16
N SER A 252 2.95 11.98 29.71
CA SER A 252 3.93 13.06 29.92
C SER A 252 3.58 13.89 31.15
N GLY A 253 4.44 13.81 32.17
CA GLY A 253 4.21 14.44 33.47
C GLY A 253 3.01 13.86 34.24
N GLY A 254 2.89 14.20 35.52
CA GLY A 254 1.71 13.86 36.32
C GLY A 254 1.56 12.38 36.73
N ASP A 255 2.46 11.49 36.35
CA ASP A 255 2.46 10.08 36.80
C ASP A 255 3.55 9.81 37.87
N VAL A 256 4.24 8.66 37.80
CA VAL A 256 5.21 8.20 38.80
C VAL A 256 6.29 9.28 39.00
N SER A 257 6.43 9.75 40.24
CA SER A 257 7.35 10.84 40.61
C SER A 257 7.15 12.13 39.79
N ASN A 258 5.95 12.36 39.24
CA ASN A 258 5.60 13.47 38.36
C ASN A 258 6.35 13.49 37.01
N GLY A 259 7.00 12.38 36.63
CA GLY A 259 7.78 12.24 35.39
C GLY A 259 6.98 11.75 34.19
N THR A 260 7.69 11.56 33.08
CA THR A 260 7.14 10.95 31.85
C THR A 260 7.40 9.45 31.85
N VAL A 261 6.32 8.67 31.66
CA VAL A 261 6.34 7.22 31.79
C VAL A 261 5.69 6.57 30.56
N ALA A 262 6.41 5.63 29.94
CA ALA A 262 5.88 4.76 28.91
C ALA A 262 5.32 3.49 29.54
N TRP A 263 4.01 3.29 29.46
CA TRP A 263 3.33 2.06 29.85
C TRP A 263 3.11 1.18 28.64
N ASP A 264 3.23 -0.14 28.77
CA ASP A 264 2.70 -1.03 27.75
C ASP A 264 1.17 -0.83 27.60
N ARG A 265 0.62 -1.19 26.44
CA ARG A 265 -0.80 -0.92 26.12
C ARG A 265 -1.81 -1.49 27.13
N THR A 266 -1.41 -2.48 27.93
CA THR A 266 -2.22 -3.10 28.99
C THR A 266 -2.03 -2.44 30.36
N PHE A 267 -1.10 -1.49 30.50
CA PHE A 267 -0.67 -0.87 31.76
C PHE A 267 -0.14 -1.88 32.80
N SER A 268 0.48 -2.97 32.33
CA SER A 268 1.08 -4.02 33.16
C SER A 268 2.58 -3.81 33.41
N LYS A 269 3.27 -3.10 32.52
CA LYS A 269 4.70 -2.78 32.61
C LYS A 269 4.92 -1.31 32.25
N SER A 270 5.90 -0.70 32.90
CA SER A 270 6.24 0.70 32.69
C SER A 270 7.74 0.94 32.62
N LEU A 271 8.12 1.99 31.92
CA LEU A 271 9.47 2.53 31.83
C LEU A 271 9.41 4.05 32.06
N SER A 272 10.16 4.56 33.03
CA SER A 272 10.36 6.01 33.16
C SER A 272 11.36 6.47 32.10
N VAL A 273 10.97 7.48 31.29
CA VAL A 273 11.77 7.98 30.16
C VAL A 273 12.23 9.41 30.34
N HIS A 274 11.62 10.15 31.27
CA HIS A 274 12.05 11.47 31.69
C HIS A 274 11.51 11.83 33.09
N GLN A 275 12.18 12.74 33.80
CA GLN A 275 11.81 13.14 35.17
C GLN A 275 10.70 14.20 35.26
N GLY A 276 10.31 14.80 34.14
CA GLY A 276 9.20 15.74 33.99
C GLY A 276 8.57 15.67 32.60
N GLY A 277 7.73 16.64 32.25
CA GLY A 277 7.22 16.81 30.87
C GLY A 277 8.17 17.69 30.04
N GLU A 278 8.48 17.25 28.83
CA GLU A 278 9.35 17.97 27.87
C GLU A 278 8.71 18.03 26.50
N HIS A 279 9.12 19.00 25.68
CA HIS A 279 8.84 18.98 24.24
C HIS A 279 9.45 17.71 23.64
N SER A 280 8.62 16.73 23.32
CA SER A 280 9.06 15.40 22.93
C SER A 280 8.22 14.88 21.80
N ASP A 281 8.67 13.83 21.16
CA ASP A 281 7.78 12.98 20.37
C ASP A 281 8.22 11.53 20.44
N ILE A 282 7.36 10.64 19.96
CA ILE A 282 7.67 9.22 19.87
C ILE A 282 7.87 8.88 18.40
N ALA A 283 9.05 8.35 18.07
CA ALA A 283 9.43 8.01 16.71
C ALA A 283 9.57 6.51 16.52
N LEU A 284 9.29 6.03 15.31
CA LEU A 284 9.54 4.65 14.93
C LEU A 284 11.01 4.51 14.51
N GLY A 285 11.75 3.60 15.15
CA GLY A 285 13.13 3.29 14.79
C GLY A 285 13.22 2.33 13.61
N ARG A 286 14.39 2.30 12.96
CA ARG A 286 14.64 1.41 11.80
C ARG A 286 14.54 -0.08 12.15
N ASP A 287 14.69 -0.41 13.43
CA ASP A 287 14.51 -1.73 14.03
C ASP A 287 13.03 -2.06 14.37
N GLY A 288 12.08 -1.18 14.03
CA GLY A 288 10.67 -1.33 14.39
C GLY A 288 10.35 -1.04 15.86
N SER A 289 11.34 -0.64 16.68
CA SER A 289 11.12 -0.22 18.08
C SER A 289 10.54 1.20 18.15
N ASP A 290 9.87 1.52 19.25
CA ASP A 290 9.47 2.91 19.53
C ASP A 290 10.57 3.60 20.34
N TYR A 291 10.86 4.84 19.99
CA TYR A 291 11.84 5.68 20.68
C TYR A 291 11.16 6.94 21.19
N TYR A 292 11.23 7.18 22.50
CA TYR A 292 10.92 8.50 23.06
C TYR A 292 12.11 9.43 22.82
N VAL A 293 11.89 10.60 22.23
CA VAL A 293 12.95 11.55 21.86
C VAL A 293 12.65 12.91 22.47
N ALA A 294 13.61 13.46 23.21
CA ALA A 294 13.52 14.75 23.89
C ALA A 294 14.92 15.33 24.14
N VAL A 295 14.99 16.59 24.57
CA VAL A 295 16.19 17.17 25.18
C VAL A 295 16.09 17.05 26.70
N ASP A 296 17.17 16.57 27.31
CA ASP A 296 17.35 16.53 28.75
C ASP A 296 18.03 17.83 29.20
N TYR A 297 17.23 18.84 29.55
CA TYR A 297 17.75 20.14 29.99
C TYR A 297 18.52 20.06 31.32
N GLN A 298 18.41 18.94 32.04
CA GLN A 298 19.07 18.72 33.31
C GLN A 298 20.42 18.00 33.15
N SER A 299 20.78 17.54 31.94
CA SER A 299 22.12 17.05 31.66
C SER A 299 23.11 18.20 31.46
N ASP A 300 24.40 17.95 31.70
CA ASP A 300 25.47 18.96 31.55
C ASP A 300 25.50 19.55 30.12
N GLY A 301 25.15 18.74 29.12
CA GLY A 301 25.15 19.11 27.70
C GLY A 301 23.81 19.63 27.16
N GLY A 302 22.73 19.59 27.95
CA GLY A 302 21.38 19.79 27.43
C GLY A 302 21.12 18.79 26.29
N ASP A 303 21.29 17.50 26.56
CA ASP A 303 21.46 16.51 25.50
C ASP A 303 20.13 16.18 24.82
N LEU A 304 20.09 16.27 23.48
CA LEU A 304 19.09 15.54 22.71
C LEU A 304 19.37 14.04 22.88
N TYR A 305 18.37 13.29 23.30
CA TYR A 305 18.50 11.86 23.55
C TYR A 305 17.29 11.09 23.04
N MET A 306 17.48 9.78 22.89
CA MET A 306 16.39 8.83 22.65
C MET A 306 16.39 7.73 23.70
N VAL A 307 15.21 7.19 24.02
CA VAL A 307 15.04 5.98 24.85
C VAL A 307 14.25 4.96 24.07
N ASN A 308 14.84 3.79 23.84
CA ASN A 308 14.11 2.65 23.29
C ASN A 308 13.09 2.16 24.33
N LEU A 309 11.81 2.18 23.98
CA LEU A 309 10.72 1.88 24.92
C LEU A 309 10.61 0.40 25.30
N SER A 310 11.21 -0.50 24.53
CA SER A 310 11.21 -1.94 24.84
C SER A 310 12.37 -2.34 25.75
N SER A 311 13.57 -1.84 25.47
CA SER A 311 14.79 -2.20 26.21
C SER A 311 15.14 -1.24 27.35
N GLY A 312 14.60 -0.02 27.34
CA GLY A 312 14.97 1.04 28.28
C GLY A 312 16.32 1.69 28.01
N VAL A 313 16.99 1.33 26.91
CA VAL A 313 18.31 1.88 26.56
C VAL A 313 18.18 3.35 26.18
N ARG A 314 18.82 4.23 26.96
CA ARG A 314 19.00 5.66 26.67
C ARG A 314 20.24 5.88 25.82
N THR A 315 20.11 6.62 24.73
CA THR A 315 21.22 7.00 23.84
C THR A 315 21.24 8.50 23.65
N VAL A 316 22.38 9.14 23.93
CA VAL A 316 22.60 10.56 23.59
C VAL A 316 22.85 10.68 22.09
N LEU A 317 22.15 11.61 21.45
CA LEU A 317 22.26 11.90 20.03
C LEU A 317 23.25 13.04 19.80
N LEU A 318 23.03 14.21 20.44
CA LEU A 318 23.89 15.39 20.34
C LEU A 318 23.64 16.38 21.50
N PRO A 319 24.65 17.16 21.92
CA PRO A 319 24.47 18.22 22.91
C PRO A 319 23.83 19.47 22.28
N THR A 320 22.98 20.18 23.04
CA THR A 320 22.39 21.46 22.60
C THR A 320 23.01 22.67 23.29
N TYR A 321 23.63 22.49 24.46
CA TYR A 321 24.41 23.54 25.12
C TYR A 321 25.83 23.61 24.56
N ILE A 322 26.06 24.57 23.66
CA ILE A 322 27.35 24.70 22.98
C ILE A 322 28.03 26.00 23.41
N GLN A 323 29.15 25.89 24.13
CA GLN A 323 30.01 27.04 24.48
C GLN A 323 29.22 28.19 25.16
N GLY A 324 28.36 27.87 26.12
CA GLY A 324 27.54 28.83 26.87
C GLY A 324 26.34 29.39 26.10
N THR A 325 25.93 28.73 25.02
CA THR A 325 24.74 29.07 24.23
C THR A 325 23.64 28.03 24.44
N ALA A 326 22.39 28.39 24.13
CA ALA A 326 21.23 27.51 24.26
C ALA A 326 20.17 27.83 23.20
N THR A 327 19.21 26.92 23.02
CA THR A 327 18.09 27.06 22.09
C THR A 327 16.86 26.31 22.61
N ALA A 328 15.67 26.75 22.22
CA ALA A 328 14.46 25.94 22.31
C ALA A 328 14.34 25.03 21.07
N TYR A 329 13.44 24.04 21.14
CA TYR A 329 13.30 23.03 20.10
C TYR A 329 11.89 22.43 20.04
N HIS A 330 11.60 21.80 18.91
CA HIS A 330 10.47 20.90 18.72
C HIS A 330 10.92 19.66 17.95
N ILE A 331 10.29 18.52 18.24
CA ILE A 331 10.54 17.24 17.59
C ILE A 331 9.29 16.79 16.85
N SER A 332 9.48 16.21 15.66
CA SER A 332 8.47 15.48 14.93
C SER A 332 8.97 14.07 14.64
N GLY A 333 8.32 13.08 15.26
CA GLY A 333 8.52 11.64 15.03
C GLY A 333 7.55 11.05 14.00
N LYS A 334 6.90 11.90 13.19
CA LYS A 334 5.80 11.55 12.28
C LYS A 334 6.24 10.83 10.99
N GLY A 335 7.53 10.67 10.76
CA GLY A 335 8.12 9.99 9.59
C GLY A 335 7.95 8.47 9.58
N PHE A 336 6.73 7.97 9.80
CA PHE A 336 6.47 6.55 10.06
C PHE A 336 6.86 5.63 8.90
N SER A 337 6.74 6.09 7.65
CA SER A 337 7.14 5.36 6.45
C SER A 337 8.65 5.48 6.14
N ARG A 338 9.39 6.29 6.90
CA ARG A 338 10.87 6.39 6.87
C ARG A 338 11.42 6.32 8.31
N PRO A 339 11.27 5.17 8.97
CA PRO A 339 11.67 5.03 10.36
C PRO A 339 13.18 5.18 10.57
N GLY A 340 13.57 5.46 11.81
CA GLY A 340 14.96 5.71 12.19
C GLY A 340 15.37 7.18 12.13
N TRP A 341 14.41 8.10 11.99
CA TRP A 341 14.66 9.53 11.89
C TRP A 341 13.64 10.35 12.68
N VAL A 342 14.08 11.50 13.18
CA VAL A 342 13.21 12.58 13.64
C VAL A 342 13.52 13.87 12.88
N LEU A 343 12.52 14.72 12.73
CA LEU A 343 12.72 16.11 12.34
C LEU A 343 12.85 16.96 13.61
N MET A 344 13.87 17.82 13.67
CA MET A 344 14.09 18.78 14.74
C MET A 344 14.04 20.20 14.17
N SER A 345 13.24 21.06 14.79
CA SER A 345 13.29 22.51 14.56
C SER A 345 13.72 23.25 15.80
N THR A 346 14.80 24.02 15.71
CA THR A 346 15.38 24.79 16.82
C THR A 346 15.09 26.27 16.64
N TYR A 347 14.84 26.99 17.72
CA TYR A 347 14.44 28.40 17.70
C TYR A 347 14.78 29.11 19.02
N ALA A 348 14.59 30.43 19.05
CA ALA A 348 14.80 31.25 20.26
C ALA A 348 16.22 31.10 20.82
N ARG A 349 17.24 31.25 19.96
CA ARG A 349 18.63 31.10 20.39
C ARG A 349 19.03 32.12 21.47
N PHE A 350 19.88 31.68 22.40
CA PHE A 350 20.58 32.52 23.35
C PHE A 350 22.10 32.50 23.09
N GLY A 351 22.73 33.67 23.10
CA GLY A 351 24.17 33.80 22.85
C GLY A 351 24.54 33.75 21.36
N THR A 352 25.83 33.60 21.05
CA THR A 352 26.36 33.59 19.68
C THR A 352 25.80 32.41 18.87
N GLU A 353 25.43 32.64 17.60
CA GLU A 353 24.89 31.59 16.72
C GLU A 353 25.86 30.40 16.58
N LYS A 354 25.31 29.18 16.64
CA LYS A 354 26.01 27.90 16.48
C LYS A 354 25.31 27.09 15.39
N TRP A 355 25.93 25.99 14.98
CA TRP A 355 25.46 25.17 13.85
C TRP A 355 24.00 24.73 13.96
N LEU A 356 23.48 24.49 15.17
CA LEU A 356 22.12 24.01 15.38
C LEU A 356 21.07 25.11 15.59
N HIS A 357 21.43 26.39 15.68
CA HIS A 357 20.47 27.44 16.04
C HIS A 357 19.67 27.93 14.83
N GLU A 358 18.36 28.13 14.99
CA GLU A 358 17.44 28.63 13.95
C GLU A 358 17.36 27.70 12.72
N ARG A 359 17.30 26.38 12.94
CA ARG A 359 17.41 25.34 11.89
C ARG A 359 16.21 24.41 11.89
N ILE A 360 15.97 23.83 10.71
CA ILE A 360 15.22 22.59 10.53
C ILE A 360 16.19 21.53 10.04
N MET A 361 16.26 20.39 10.73
CA MET A 361 17.19 19.31 10.44
C MET A 361 16.56 17.93 10.63
N ALA A 362 17.00 16.94 9.86
CA ALA A 362 16.70 15.53 10.13
C ALA A 362 17.84 14.91 10.95
N VAL A 363 17.50 14.19 12.02
CA VAL A 363 18.46 13.55 12.94
C VAL A 363 18.19 12.05 12.98
N GLU A 364 19.21 11.26 12.70
CA GLU A 364 19.14 9.80 12.71
C GLU A 364 18.99 9.26 14.14
N LEU A 365 18.18 8.23 14.34
CA LEU A 365 17.94 7.60 15.65
C LEU A 365 18.94 6.49 15.94
N LYS A 366 20.20 6.89 16.14
CA LYS A 366 21.28 6.01 16.60
C LYS A 366 22.39 6.79 17.29
N ALA A 367 23.27 6.09 18.01
CA ALA A 367 24.48 6.70 18.54
C ALA A 367 25.36 7.25 17.40
N ASN A 368 25.91 8.45 17.57
CA ASN A 368 26.62 9.20 16.53
C ASN A 368 25.75 9.40 15.27
N PRO A 369 24.66 10.17 15.40
CA PRO A 369 23.65 10.28 14.36
C PRO A 369 24.20 11.01 13.13
N ARG A 370 23.74 10.62 11.93
CA ARG A 370 23.76 11.53 10.80
C ARG A 370 22.80 12.69 11.07
N ILE A 371 23.24 13.89 10.71
CA ILE A 371 22.44 15.11 10.79
C ILE A 371 22.36 15.66 9.37
N ILE A 372 21.16 15.77 8.82
CA ILE A 372 20.94 16.36 7.50
C ILE A 372 20.31 17.72 7.71
N ASN A 373 21.05 18.78 7.36
CA ASN A 373 20.55 20.14 7.47
C ASN A 373 19.57 20.42 6.33
N LEU A 374 18.33 20.79 6.66
CA LEU A 374 17.28 20.98 5.67
C LEU A 374 17.13 22.44 5.30
N ALA A 375 16.81 23.32 6.25
CA ALA A 375 16.59 24.73 5.94
C ALA A 375 16.79 25.64 7.16
N HIS A 376 16.96 26.92 6.87
CA HIS A 376 16.68 28.01 7.79
C HIS A 376 15.18 28.30 7.80
N HIS A 377 14.54 28.34 8.98
CA HIS A 377 13.10 28.65 9.06
C HIS A 377 12.81 30.16 9.06
N HIS A 378 13.83 31.02 9.26
CA HIS A 378 13.71 32.48 9.25
C HIS A 378 12.71 33.07 10.28
N SER A 379 12.38 32.36 11.35
CA SER A 379 11.47 32.90 12.37
C SER A 379 12.22 33.86 13.28
N THR A 380 11.62 35.01 13.59
CA THR A 380 12.02 35.85 14.72
C THR A 380 11.08 35.54 15.87
N TYR A 381 11.64 34.95 16.93
CA TYR A 381 10.85 34.56 18.10
C TYR A 381 10.18 35.77 18.77
N ASN A 382 8.85 35.73 18.82
CA ASN A 382 7.98 36.64 19.54
C ASN A 382 6.72 35.85 19.97
N GLU A 383 6.82 35.21 21.15
CA GLU A 383 5.77 34.34 21.71
C GLU A 383 5.46 33.06 20.89
N TYR A 384 4.57 32.24 21.44
CA TYR A 384 4.21 30.89 20.97
C TYR A 384 3.82 30.79 19.49
N TRP A 385 3.15 31.81 18.94
CA TRP A 385 2.64 31.77 17.55
C TRP A 385 3.76 31.84 16.50
N THR A 386 4.94 32.32 16.87
CA THR A 386 6.09 32.46 15.96
C THR A 386 7.04 31.26 15.97
N GLU A 387 6.79 30.31 16.86
CA GLU A 387 7.59 29.08 16.96
C GLU A 387 7.43 28.24 15.69
N PRO A 388 8.51 27.61 15.18
CA PRO A 388 8.42 26.91 13.90
C PRO A 388 7.47 25.71 13.88
N HIS A 389 7.35 24.98 14.99
CA HIS A 389 6.57 23.74 15.09
C HIS A 389 6.72 22.83 13.87
N ALA A 390 7.93 22.56 13.39
CA ALA A 390 8.07 21.83 12.12
C ALA A 390 7.56 20.39 12.26
N SER A 391 6.75 19.94 11.29
CA SER A 391 6.20 18.57 11.22
C SER A 391 6.49 17.94 9.87
N VAL A 392 6.80 16.66 9.87
CA VAL A 392 7.21 15.90 8.69
C VAL A 392 6.08 14.99 8.16
N SER A 393 6.01 14.78 6.84
CA SER A 393 5.17 13.75 6.24
C SER A 393 5.60 12.34 6.64
N ARG A 394 4.70 11.37 6.50
CA ARG A 394 4.96 9.96 6.85
C ARG A 394 6.19 9.41 6.13
N ASP A 395 6.37 9.77 4.87
CA ASP A 395 7.47 9.36 4.00
C ASP A 395 8.69 10.28 4.02
N PHE A 396 8.71 11.28 4.91
CA PHE A 396 9.82 12.23 5.06
C PHE A 396 10.15 13.06 3.81
N THR A 397 9.19 13.24 2.90
CA THR A 397 9.37 14.05 1.67
C THR A 397 8.82 15.47 1.78
N HIS A 398 8.00 15.76 2.78
CA HIS A 398 7.44 17.08 3.02
C HIS A 398 7.65 17.49 4.48
N VAL A 399 8.00 18.76 4.69
CA VAL A 399 8.05 19.37 6.02
C VAL A 399 7.19 20.63 6.01
N LEU A 400 6.24 20.75 6.93
CA LEU A 400 5.48 21.99 7.13
C LEU A 400 5.95 22.67 8.42
N PHE A 401 6.20 23.97 8.37
CA PHE A 401 6.62 24.77 9.52
C PHE A 401 6.05 26.18 9.47
N SER A 402 6.04 26.87 10.59
CA SER A 402 5.54 28.23 10.73
C SER A 402 6.68 29.25 10.75
N SER A 403 6.48 30.41 10.13
CA SER A 403 7.46 31.48 10.18
C SER A 403 6.84 32.85 9.93
N ASN A 404 7.36 33.86 10.62
CA ASN A 404 7.13 35.27 10.32
C ASN A 404 8.22 35.88 9.41
N TRP A 405 9.14 35.04 8.92
CA TRP A 405 10.20 35.37 7.96
C TRP A 405 10.95 36.68 8.29
N GLY A 406 11.42 36.79 9.53
CA GLY A 406 12.19 37.93 10.02
C GLY A 406 11.35 39.13 10.47
N ASN A 407 10.02 39.07 10.40
CA ASN A 407 9.15 40.11 10.95
C ASN A 407 9.09 40.01 12.49
N ALA A 408 8.96 41.14 13.19
CA ALA A 408 8.78 41.18 14.64
C ALA A 408 7.34 40.88 15.10
N SER A 409 6.34 40.82 14.20
CA SER A 409 4.95 40.54 14.56
C SER A 409 4.76 39.09 15.02
N ASN A 410 3.95 38.89 16.06
CA ASN A 410 3.51 37.57 16.53
C ASN A 410 2.29 37.03 15.77
N LEU A 411 1.66 37.85 14.91
CA LEU A 411 0.50 37.46 14.09
C LEU A 411 0.82 37.38 12.59
N ASP A 412 1.89 38.03 12.09
CA ASP A 412 2.28 37.92 10.68
C ASP A 412 2.98 36.59 10.38
N VAL A 413 2.28 35.49 10.58
CA VAL A 413 2.79 34.12 10.52
C VAL A 413 2.09 33.35 9.41
N ASP A 414 2.90 32.72 8.55
CA ASP A 414 2.41 31.77 7.56
C ASP A 414 3.09 30.41 7.73
N ALA A 415 2.46 29.39 7.17
CA ALA A 415 3.03 28.09 6.94
C ALA A 415 3.93 28.10 5.70
N PHE A 416 5.09 27.47 5.82
CA PHE A 416 6.08 27.22 4.80
C PHE A 416 6.30 25.72 4.69
N MET A 417 6.64 25.27 3.48
CA MET A 417 6.84 23.87 3.15
C MET A 417 8.26 23.66 2.64
N ILE A 418 8.98 22.67 3.17
CA ILE A 418 10.18 22.12 2.53
C ILE A 418 9.76 20.90 1.73
N ARG A 419 10.08 20.90 0.44
CA ARG A 419 9.88 19.75 -0.44
C ARG A 419 11.19 19.01 -0.60
N LEU A 420 11.30 17.82 -0.04
CA LEU A 420 12.52 17.04 -0.01
C LEU A 420 12.54 15.99 -1.13
N PRO A 421 13.71 15.66 -1.70
CA PRO A 421 13.84 14.50 -2.58
C PRO A 421 13.49 13.20 -1.83
N GLU A 422 12.87 12.23 -2.52
CA GLU A 422 12.35 10.99 -1.91
C GLU A 422 13.36 10.17 -1.09
N ARG A 423 14.65 10.32 -1.39
CA ARG A 423 15.76 9.56 -0.78
C ARG A 423 16.77 10.44 -0.05
N ILE A 424 16.36 11.63 0.39
CA ILE A 424 17.28 12.55 1.08
C ILE A 424 17.93 11.91 2.33
N LEU A 425 17.25 10.95 2.96
CA LEU A 425 17.72 10.27 4.17
C LEU A 425 18.59 9.03 3.91
N ASP A 426 18.58 8.53 2.68
CA ASP A 426 19.23 7.27 2.35
C ASP A 426 20.76 7.42 2.44
N LEU A 427 21.45 6.30 2.62
CA LEU A 427 22.91 6.31 2.54
C LEU A 427 23.31 6.62 1.09
N PRO A 428 24.41 7.35 0.85
CA PRO A 428 25.04 7.40 -0.46
C PRO A 428 25.22 5.96 -0.95
N VAL A 429 24.64 5.63 -2.10
CA VAL A 429 24.44 4.27 -2.62
C VAL A 429 25.58 3.33 -2.23
N ALA A 430 25.33 2.43 -1.27
CA ALA A 430 26.20 1.28 -1.06
C ALA A 430 26.18 0.47 -2.36
N THR A 431 27.37 0.22 -2.92
CA THR A 431 27.63 -0.52 -4.17
C THR A 431 26.47 -1.44 -4.55
N GLU A 432 25.73 -1.06 -5.61
CA GLU A 432 24.68 -1.89 -6.18
C GLU A 432 25.23 -3.31 -6.36
N GLN A 433 24.61 -4.29 -5.69
CA GLN A 433 24.73 -5.64 -6.19
C GLN A 433 24.00 -5.66 -7.53
N PRO A 434 24.68 -5.91 -8.66
CA PRO A 434 24.00 -5.94 -9.95
C PRO A 434 22.97 -7.07 -9.96
N LEU A 435 21.86 -6.86 -10.66
CA LEU A 435 20.89 -7.92 -10.96
C LEU A 435 21.59 -8.98 -11.82
N LEU A 436 21.52 -10.23 -11.39
CA LEU A 436 22.11 -11.36 -12.09
C LEU A 436 21.04 -12.10 -12.89
N PRO A 437 21.39 -12.74 -14.02
CA PRO A 437 20.46 -13.59 -14.76
C PRO A 437 19.91 -14.78 -13.94
N SER A 438 20.60 -15.16 -12.87
CA SER A 438 20.19 -16.23 -11.95
C SER A 438 19.29 -15.75 -10.80
N ASP A 439 19.06 -14.44 -10.67
CA ASP A 439 18.17 -13.93 -9.64
C ASP A 439 16.72 -14.32 -9.97
N GLU A 440 15.98 -14.74 -8.95
CA GLU A 440 14.56 -15.01 -9.01
C GLU A 440 13.78 -13.79 -8.48
N TYR A 441 12.51 -13.65 -8.88
CA TYR A 441 11.75 -12.42 -8.60
C TYR A 441 10.38 -12.71 -8.01
N VAL A 442 9.97 -11.85 -7.08
CA VAL A 442 8.57 -11.67 -6.69
C VAL A 442 8.11 -10.31 -7.15
N TRP A 443 7.14 -10.26 -8.05
CA TRP A 443 6.78 -9.04 -8.78
C TRP A 443 6.02 -8.00 -7.94
N THR A 444 5.27 -8.45 -6.93
CA THR A 444 4.45 -7.58 -6.10
C THR A 444 4.35 -8.11 -4.68
N VAL A 445 4.85 -7.33 -3.73
CA VAL A 445 4.57 -7.46 -2.30
C VAL A 445 4.15 -6.09 -1.77
N PRO A 446 2.90 -5.90 -1.31
CA PRO A 446 2.48 -4.61 -0.75
C PRO A 446 3.32 -4.25 0.46
N SER A 447 3.52 -2.95 0.68
CA SER A 447 4.25 -2.48 1.85
C SER A 447 3.56 -2.95 3.13
N SER A 448 4.35 -3.15 4.19
CA SER A 448 3.82 -3.49 5.51
C SER A 448 2.88 -2.40 6.09
N PHE A 449 2.95 -1.17 5.60
CA PHE A 449 2.00 -0.12 5.99
C PHE A 449 0.63 -0.23 5.31
N ASN A 450 0.45 -1.16 4.37
CA ASN A 450 -0.85 -1.39 3.75
C ASN A 450 -1.77 -2.13 4.74
N SER A 451 -2.77 -1.43 5.26
CA SER A 451 -3.74 -1.96 6.22
C SER A 451 -4.84 -2.80 5.59
N GLN A 452 -5.06 -2.68 4.27
CA GLN A 452 -6.08 -3.43 3.53
C GLN A 452 -5.53 -4.74 2.97
N GLN A 453 -4.21 -4.87 2.84
CA GLN A 453 -3.56 -5.97 2.15
C GLN A 453 -2.24 -6.33 2.83
N GLN A 454 -2.13 -7.58 3.26
CA GLN A 454 -0.89 -8.13 3.76
C GLN A 454 -0.24 -9.01 2.69
N GLY A 455 1.01 -8.69 2.35
CA GLY A 455 1.81 -9.47 1.41
C GLY A 455 2.42 -10.70 2.09
N PHE A 456 2.43 -11.83 1.40
CA PHE A 456 3.08 -13.07 1.82
C PHE A 456 3.99 -13.57 0.72
N VAL A 457 5.18 -14.02 1.11
CA VAL A 457 6.16 -14.68 0.24
C VAL A 457 6.40 -16.06 0.80
N ARG A 458 6.38 -17.07 -0.07
CA ARG A 458 6.71 -18.46 0.26
C ARG A 458 7.83 -18.92 -0.66
N LEU A 459 8.93 -19.36 -0.07
CA LEU A 459 10.09 -19.88 -0.80
C LEU A 459 10.13 -21.39 -0.62
N ARG A 460 10.24 -22.11 -1.73
CA ARG A 460 10.36 -23.57 -1.74
C ARG A 460 11.75 -23.96 -2.23
N ASN A 461 12.50 -24.71 -1.43
CA ASN A 461 13.71 -25.35 -1.91
C ASN A 461 13.34 -26.61 -2.70
N LEU A 462 13.68 -26.68 -3.98
CA LEU A 462 13.40 -27.86 -4.81
C LEU A 462 14.55 -28.87 -4.82
N GLU A 463 15.54 -28.69 -3.95
CA GLU A 463 16.73 -29.52 -3.88
C GLU A 463 16.90 -30.19 -2.51
N ASN A 464 17.55 -31.35 -2.53
CA ASN A 464 17.89 -32.11 -1.32
C ASN A 464 19.23 -31.64 -0.70
N ARG A 465 19.40 -30.32 -0.53
CA ARG A 465 20.53 -29.71 0.19
C ARG A 465 20.13 -28.36 0.77
N SER A 466 20.88 -27.88 1.76
CA SER A 466 20.65 -26.56 2.34
C SER A 466 21.50 -25.48 1.69
N SER A 467 21.00 -24.25 1.70
CA SER A 467 21.80 -23.05 1.37
C SER A 467 21.12 -21.77 1.84
N GLU A 468 21.85 -20.66 1.78
CA GLU A 468 21.34 -19.32 2.05
C GLU A 468 20.54 -18.78 0.87
N VAL A 469 19.48 -18.03 1.19
CA VAL A 469 18.73 -17.20 0.25
C VAL A 469 18.83 -15.76 0.73
N LEU A 470 19.33 -14.88 -0.14
CA LEU A 470 19.36 -13.43 0.07
C LEU A 470 18.14 -12.80 -0.61
N VAL A 471 17.49 -11.88 0.07
CA VAL A 471 16.30 -11.17 -0.41
C VAL A 471 16.48 -9.67 -0.22
N TRP A 472 16.34 -8.90 -1.30
CA TRP A 472 16.23 -7.44 -1.23
C TRP A 472 15.08 -6.95 -2.11
N GLY A 473 14.64 -5.72 -1.90
CA GLY A 473 13.55 -5.11 -2.66
C GLY A 473 14.03 -4.10 -3.69
N ILE A 474 13.19 -3.87 -4.68
CA ILE A 474 13.16 -2.67 -5.52
C ILE A 474 11.79 -2.05 -5.29
N ASP A 475 11.75 -0.81 -4.84
CA ASP A 475 10.50 -0.09 -4.60
C ASP A 475 9.88 0.41 -5.91
N ALA A 476 8.69 1.01 -5.83
CA ALA A 476 7.96 1.43 -7.02
C ALA A 476 8.68 2.52 -7.82
N SER A 477 9.59 3.31 -7.21
CA SER A 477 10.38 4.30 -7.94
C SER A 477 11.66 3.73 -8.56
N GLY A 478 11.87 2.41 -8.47
CA GLY A 478 12.98 1.69 -9.10
C GLY A 478 14.23 1.61 -8.23
N HIS A 479 14.12 1.96 -6.95
CA HIS A 479 15.25 2.02 -6.05
C HIS A 479 15.40 0.75 -5.23
N ARG A 480 16.66 0.30 -5.12
CA ARG A 480 17.01 -0.80 -4.23
C ARG A 480 16.69 -0.46 -2.77
N SER A 481 16.12 -1.43 -2.07
CA SER A 481 15.87 -1.39 -0.63
C SER A 481 17.15 -1.08 0.17
N PRO A 482 17.03 -0.33 1.27
CA PRO A 482 18.18 0.08 2.08
C PRO A 482 18.84 -1.08 2.85
N GLY A 483 18.19 -2.23 2.96
CA GLY A 483 18.72 -3.44 3.55
C GLY A 483 18.60 -4.67 2.66
N THR A 484 19.03 -5.80 3.19
CA THR A 484 18.91 -7.15 2.64
C THR A 484 18.50 -8.06 3.80
N MET A 485 17.50 -8.90 3.57
CA MET A 485 17.11 -9.99 4.46
C MET A 485 17.76 -11.29 3.99
N SER A 486 18.16 -12.16 4.91
CA SER A 486 18.62 -13.50 4.58
C SER A 486 17.95 -14.58 5.43
N LEU A 487 17.91 -15.79 4.87
CA LEU A 487 17.45 -17.00 5.54
C LEU A 487 18.20 -18.21 4.99
N THR A 488 18.31 -19.26 5.78
CA THR A 488 18.78 -20.57 5.30
C THR A 488 17.58 -21.46 5.04
N LEU A 489 17.51 -22.09 3.87
CA LEU A 489 16.55 -23.14 3.58
C LEU A 489 17.21 -24.51 3.73
N GLY A 490 16.59 -25.41 4.48
CA GLY A 490 16.94 -26.82 4.61
C GLY A 490 16.55 -27.65 3.36
N PRO A 491 16.95 -28.93 3.28
CA PRO A 491 16.66 -29.79 2.14
C PRO A 491 15.15 -29.97 1.94
N ASN A 492 14.65 -29.61 0.75
CA ASN A 492 13.22 -29.64 0.41
C ASN A 492 12.32 -28.80 1.35
N GLU A 493 12.89 -27.89 2.13
CA GLU A 493 12.15 -27.06 3.07
C GLU A 493 11.36 -25.98 2.32
N SER A 494 10.24 -25.56 2.90
CA SER A 494 9.50 -24.37 2.49
C SER A 494 9.36 -23.39 3.63
N ARG A 495 9.54 -22.10 3.36
CA ARG A 495 9.42 -21.04 4.37
C ARG A 495 8.54 -19.91 3.88
N GLN A 496 7.62 -19.46 4.74
CA GLN A 496 6.71 -18.36 4.45
C GLN A 496 6.89 -17.19 5.44
N PHE A 497 6.95 -15.98 4.91
CA PHE A 497 7.04 -14.74 5.67
C PHE A 497 6.16 -13.65 5.04
N ASN A 498 5.80 -12.63 5.81
CA ASN A 498 4.94 -11.53 5.36
C ASN A 498 5.70 -10.20 5.19
N SER A 499 5.00 -9.18 4.71
CA SER A 499 5.56 -7.84 4.52
C SER A 499 6.12 -7.21 5.81
N GLN A 500 5.51 -7.43 6.98
CA GLN A 500 6.08 -6.97 8.26
C GLN A 500 7.38 -7.69 8.63
N ASP A 501 7.42 -9.01 8.44
CA ASP A 501 8.63 -9.81 8.69
C ASP A 501 9.80 -9.33 7.83
N LEU A 502 9.49 -8.93 6.59
CA LEU A 502 10.44 -8.48 5.57
C LEU A 502 10.95 -7.05 5.81
N GLU A 503 10.07 -6.10 6.12
CA GLU A 503 10.42 -4.67 6.25
C GLU A 503 11.01 -4.32 7.63
N PHE A 504 10.53 -4.93 8.72
CA PHE A 504 10.91 -4.56 10.09
C PHE A 504 11.50 -5.72 10.91
N GLY A 505 10.96 -6.92 10.80
CA GLY A 505 11.22 -8.00 11.77
C GLY A 505 10.57 -7.72 13.14
N GLN A 506 10.41 -8.76 13.97
CA GLN A 506 9.82 -8.62 15.32
C GLN A 506 10.87 -8.36 16.40
N ASP A 507 12.16 -8.59 16.11
CA ASP A 507 13.23 -8.52 17.09
C ASP A 507 14.17 -7.32 16.91
N VAL A 508 14.65 -6.84 18.06
CA VAL A 508 15.51 -5.66 18.29
C VAL A 508 16.90 -5.75 17.61
N GLN A 509 17.15 -6.76 16.76
CA GLN A 509 18.41 -6.99 16.04
C GLN A 509 18.26 -7.21 14.52
N PHE A 510 17.15 -6.78 13.89
CA PHE A 510 16.83 -6.96 12.47
C PHE A 510 16.49 -8.41 12.09
N GLY A 511 15.22 -8.65 11.77
CA GLY A 511 14.69 -9.95 11.30
C GLY A 511 13.58 -10.51 12.18
N ASN A 512 12.76 -11.41 11.62
CA ASN A 512 11.89 -12.29 12.40
C ASN A 512 12.66 -13.60 12.68
N THR A 513 13.40 -13.62 13.78
CA THR A 513 14.25 -14.75 14.18
C THR A 513 13.44 -16.00 14.49
N ASP A 514 12.20 -15.85 14.99
CA ASP A 514 11.25 -16.96 15.19
C ASP A 514 10.92 -17.67 13.88
N LYS A 515 11.06 -16.98 12.74
CA LYS A 515 10.93 -17.55 11.39
C LYS A 515 12.28 -17.85 10.73
N GLY A 516 13.39 -17.76 11.46
CA GLY A 516 14.74 -17.98 10.93
C GLY A 516 15.21 -16.89 9.96
N LEU A 517 14.62 -15.70 9.99
CA LEU A 517 15.01 -14.56 9.16
C LEU A 517 16.03 -13.69 9.89
N SER A 518 17.04 -13.23 9.17
CA SER A 518 18.05 -12.27 9.64
C SER A 518 18.06 -11.04 8.75
N GLY A 519 18.18 -9.85 9.34
CA GLY A 519 18.12 -8.60 8.60
C GLY A 519 16.70 -8.19 8.19
N SER A 520 16.59 -7.05 7.51
CA SER A 520 15.34 -6.54 6.93
C SER A 520 15.66 -5.75 5.66
N ILE A 521 14.67 -5.63 4.77
CA ILE A 521 14.85 -4.80 3.57
C ILE A 521 14.67 -3.31 3.89
N GLY A 522 14.00 -2.97 5.01
CA GLY A 522 13.61 -1.61 5.38
C GLY A 522 12.34 -1.14 4.67
N THR A 523 12.10 0.17 4.63
CA THR A 523 10.92 0.77 3.98
C THR A 523 11.27 1.33 2.60
N GLY A 524 10.24 1.53 1.77
CA GLY A 524 10.34 2.02 0.40
C GLY A 524 9.00 2.58 -0.08
N VAL A 525 8.97 3.07 -1.31
CA VAL A 525 7.78 3.67 -1.91
C VAL A 525 6.92 2.62 -2.61
N GLY A 526 5.62 2.55 -2.28
CA GLY A 526 4.68 1.64 -2.95
C GLY A 526 4.94 0.16 -2.65
N SER A 527 4.46 -0.73 -3.53
CA SER A 527 4.68 -2.18 -3.40
C SER A 527 6.04 -2.57 -3.97
N TRP A 528 6.70 -3.51 -3.31
CA TRP A 528 8.00 -4.02 -3.67
C TRP A 528 7.96 -5.00 -4.84
N THR A 529 8.99 -4.94 -5.68
CA THR A 529 9.50 -6.08 -6.44
C THR A 529 10.66 -6.69 -5.65
N LEU A 530 10.57 -7.94 -5.21
CA LEU A 530 11.67 -8.59 -4.50
C LEU A 530 12.59 -9.32 -5.47
N VAL A 531 13.87 -9.26 -5.17
CA VAL A 531 14.93 -9.98 -5.85
C VAL A 531 15.49 -11.01 -4.87
N LEU A 532 15.57 -12.25 -5.32
CA LEU A 532 16.00 -13.40 -4.55
C LEU A 532 17.24 -13.99 -5.20
N ARG A 533 18.29 -14.16 -4.39
CA ARG A 533 19.54 -14.75 -4.82
C ARG A 533 19.90 -15.94 -3.96
N SER A 534 20.09 -17.08 -4.59
CA SER A 534 20.58 -18.29 -3.98
C SER A 534 21.33 -19.12 -5.01
N ASP A 535 22.16 -20.05 -4.56
CA ASP A 535 22.67 -21.11 -5.41
C ASP A 535 21.69 -22.31 -5.49
N LEU A 536 20.61 -22.31 -4.71
CA LEU A 536 19.50 -23.28 -4.79
C LEU A 536 18.55 -22.95 -5.94
N ASN A 537 17.97 -23.99 -6.52
CA ASN A 537 16.73 -23.90 -7.29
C ASN A 537 15.56 -23.63 -6.33
N VAL A 538 15.33 -22.35 -6.05
CA VAL A 538 14.23 -21.88 -5.22
C VAL A 538 13.03 -21.51 -6.09
N GLU A 539 11.83 -21.90 -5.68
CA GLU A 539 10.59 -21.42 -6.27
C GLU A 539 9.95 -20.35 -5.36
N PRO A 540 9.89 -19.07 -5.77
CA PRO A 540 9.29 -18.00 -4.97
C PRO A 540 7.81 -17.78 -5.32
N LEU A 541 6.91 -18.10 -4.41
CA LEU A 541 5.48 -17.84 -4.54
C LEU A 541 5.10 -16.57 -3.76
N ALA A 542 4.14 -15.82 -4.29
CA ALA A 542 3.62 -14.63 -3.63
C ALA A 542 2.11 -14.65 -3.54
N TYR A 543 1.60 -14.15 -2.42
CA TYR A 543 0.17 -14.06 -2.13
C TYR A 543 -0.16 -12.73 -1.46
N ILE A 544 -1.38 -12.25 -1.66
CA ILE A 544 -1.94 -11.14 -0.88
C ILE A 544 -3.16 -11.65 -0.12
N ARG A 545 -3.22 -11.31 1.17
CA ARG A 545 -4.36 -11.60 2.04
C ARG A 545 -5.02 -10.31 2.50
N THR A 546 -6.34 -10.28 2.46
CA THR A 546 -7.17 -9.19 3.00
C THR A 546 -7.56 -9.47 4.46
N PRO A 547 -8.01 -8.45 5.23
CA PRO A 547 -8.45 -8.63 6.62
C PRO A 547 -9.56 -9.68 6.83
N ASP A 548 -10.43 -9.89 5.84
CA ASP A 548 -11.51 -10.89 5.89
C ASP A 548 -11.06 -12.31 5.52
N GLY A 549 -9.77 -12.50 5.21
CA GLY A 549 -9.16 -13.82 4.99
C GLY A 549 -9.09 -14.27 3.54
N PHE A 550 -9.61 -13.48 2.58
CA PHE A 550 -9.46 -13.76 1.15
C PHE A 550 -7.97 -13.76 0.76
N LEU A 551 -7.56 -14.72 -0.08
CA LEU A 551 -6.16 -14.95 -0.46
C LEU A 551 -6.04 -15.12 -1.98
N THR A 552 -5.22 -14.31 -2.64
CA THR A 552 -4.94 -14.43 -4.08
C THR A 552 -3.47 -14.67 -4.34
N ALA A 553 -3.15 -15.42 -5.41
CA ALA A 553 -1.80 -15.50 -5.95
C ALA A 553 -1.41 -14.16 -6.62
N MET A 554 -0.15 -13.77 -6.46
CA MET A 554 0.42 -12.50 -6.97
C MET A 554 1.71 -12.71 -7.79
N HIS A 555 2.14 -13.94 -7.94
CA HIS A 555 3.31 -14.30 -8.75
C HIS A 555 2.98 -14.43 -10.24
N ASP A 556 1.69 -14.50 -10.58
CA ASP A 556 1.21 -14.58 -11.96
C ASP A 556 1.42 -13.28 -12.73
N ARG A 557 1.74 -13.45 -14.01
CA ARG A 557 1.96 -12.40 -14.99
C ARG A 557 1.11 -12.66 -16.21
N VAL A 558 0.71 -11.59 -16.89
CA VAL A 558 0.12 -11.69 -18.23
C VAL A 558 1.16 -12.42 -19.08
N SER A 559 0.84 -13.35 -19.97
CA SER A 559 1.84 -13.92 -20.88
C SER A 559 1.19 -14.45 -22.14
N VAL A 560 1.56 -13.87 -23.29
CA VAL A 560 1.14 -14.35 -24.63
C VAL A 560 2.33 -14.44 -25.60
N SER A 561 3.42 -13.71 -25.36
CA SER A 561 4.67 -13.73 -26.16
C SER A 561 5.91 -13.76 -25.28
N GLY A 562 6.82 -14.70 -25.56
CA GLY A 562 7.95 -15.07 -24.69
C GLY A 562 9.14 -14.10 -24.64
N ASP A 563 9.05 -12.90 -25.21
CA ASP A 563 10.15 -11.92 -25.22
C ASP A 563 10.08 -10.85 -24.11
N GLY A 564 8.91 -10.73 -23.46
CA GLY A 564 8.65 -9.80 -22.37
C GLY A 564 8.45 -8.34 -22.78
N MET A 565 8.26 -8.08 -24.08
CA MET A 565 8.06 -6.71 -24.61
C MET A 565 6.61 -6.44 -25.01
N ASP A 566 5.89 -7.46 -25.48
CA ASP A 566 4.47 -7.36 -25.83
C ASP A 566 3.60 -8.22 -24.90
N TRP A 567 2.49 -7.65 -24.43
CA TRP A 567 1.58 -8.29 -23.48
C TRP A 567 0.12 -8.05 -23.85
N LEU A 568 -0.71 -9.09 -23.73
CA LEU A 568 -2.14 -9.03 -23.98
C LEU A 568 -2.91 -9.23 -22.67
N VAL A 569 -3.52 -8.16 -22.16
CA VAL A 569 -4.43 -8.21 -21.01
C VAL A 569 -5.83 -8.56 -21.52
N PRO A 570 -6.37 -9.76 -21.23
CA PRO A 570 -7.62 -10.23 -21.85
C PRO A 570 -8.88 -9.57 -21.26
N ILE A 571 -8.78 -9.06 -20.03
CA ILE A 571 -9.88 -8.42 -19.33
C ILE A 571 -9.36 -7.26 -18.50
N PHE A 572 -9.96 -6.09 -18.71
CA PHE A 572 -9.72 -4.89 -17.92
C PHE A 572 -11.04 -4.11 -17.83
N ASN A 573 -11.55 -3.92 -16.62
CA ASN A 573 -12.85 -3.30 -16.41
C ASN A 573 -12.80 -1.79 -16.62
N PRO A 574 -13.85 -1.19 -17.21
CA PRO A 574 -13.91 0.24 -17.47
C PRO A 574 -14.14 1.05 -16.18
N ALA A 575 -13.87 2.36 -16.20
CA ALA A 575 -14.05 3.23 -15.04
C ALA A 575 -15.52 3.38 -14.61
N GLU A 576 -16.47 3.17 -15.52
CA GLU A 576 -17.91 3.16 -15.22
C GLU A 576 -18.34 2.01 -14.29
N ASN A 577 -17.46 1.06 -13.98
CA ASN A 577 -17.72 -0.04 -13.05
C ASN A 577 -17.01 0.20 -11.69
N PRO A 578 -17.57 1.06 -10.81
CA PRO A 578 -16.90 1.47 -9.56
C PRO A 578 -16.74 0.33 -8.55
N ASN A 579 -17.49 -0.78 -8.73
CA ASN A 579 -17.43 -1.93 -7.83
C ASN A 579 -16.38 -2.97 -8.23
N GLN A 580 -15.70 -2.77 -9.37
CA GLN A 580 -14.71 -3.69 -9.89
C GLN A 580 -13.65 -2.91 -10.66
N LEU A 581 -12.86 -2.11 -9.94
CA LEU A 581 -11.88 -1.20 -10.52
C LEU A 581 -10.62 -1.95 -10.92
N SER A 582 -10.36 -2.03 -12.23
CA SER A 582 -9.12 -2.63 -12.73
C SER A 582 -7.93 -1.69 -12.53
N ARG A 583 -6.78 -2.28 -12.22
CA ARG A 583 -5.47 -1.61 -12.23
C ARG A 583 -4.47 -2.43 -13.03
N LEU A 584 -3.68 -1.74 -13.84
CA LEU A 584 -2.60 -2.32 -14.62
C LEU A 584 -1.29 -1.98 -13.90
N ARG A 585 -0.55 -3.00 -13.46
CA ARG A 585 0.79 -2.82 -12.90
C ARG A 585 1.82 -3.17 -13.95
N ILE A 586 2.74 -2.25 -14.23
CA ILE A 586 3.81 -2.43 -15.22
C ILE A 586 5.14 -2.20 -14.52
N ILE A 587 6.06 -3.14 -14.65
CA ILE A 587 7.37 -3.13 -14.00
C ILE A 587 8.44 -3.10 -15.09
N ASN A 588 9.29 -2.08 -15.10
CA ASN A 588 10.49 -2.06 -15.92
C ASN A 588 11.52 -3.03 -15.32
N THR A 589 12.00 -4.00 -16.09
CA THR A 589 13.02 -4.95 -15.59
C THR A 589 14.44 -4.60 -16.09
N ASN A 590 14.63 -3.39 -16.63
CA ASN A 590 15.89 -2.93 -17.20
C ASN A 590 16.53 -1.85 -16.32
N LEU A 591 17.86 -1.74 -16.43
CA LEU A 591 18.64 -0.65 -15.84
C LEU A 591 18.59 0.66 -16.66
N GLN A 592 17.77 0.69 -17.71
CA GLN A 592 17.51 1.87 -18.53
C GLN A 592 16.03 2.18 -18.49
N ALA A 593 15.68 3.45 -18.74
CA ALA A 593 14.29 3.84 -18.88
C ALA A 593 13.66 3.12 -20.09
N VAL A 594 12.37 2.80 -19.99
CA VAL A 594 11.60 2.15 -21.07
C VAL A 594 10.36 2.97 -21.39
N ASP A 595 10.09 3.13 -22.67
CA ASP A 595 8.85 3.72 -23.15
C ASP A 595 7.81 2.62 -23.28
N VAL A 596 6.62 2.88 -22.74
CA VAL A 596 5.50 1.95 -22.69
C VAL A 596 4.34 2.56 -23.47
N GLN A 597 3.70 1.74 -24.32
CA GLN A 597 2.50 2.07 -25.06
C GLN A 597 1.40 1.06 -24.73
N ILE A 598 0.21 1.56 -24.43
CA ILE A 598 -0.96 0.78 -24.03
C ILE A 598 -2.09 1.10 -25.02
N GLY A 599 -2.42 0.14 -25.88
CA GLY A 599 -3.61 0.18 -26.72
C GLY A 599 -4.75 -0.62 -26.09
N GLY A 600 -5.99 -0.32 -26.47
CA GLY A 600 -7.18 -1.02 -25.99
C GLY A 600 -8.15 -1.32 -27.12
N ARG A 601 -8.77 -2.51 -27.08
CA ARG A 601 -10.00 -2.82 -27.81
C ARG A 601 -11.13 -3.05 -26.82
N ASP A 602 -12.30 -2.52 -27.10
CA ASP A 602 -13.49 -2.76 -26.28
C ASP A 602 -14.13 -4.12 -26.63
N ASP A 603 -15.21 -4.49 -25.94
CA ASP A 603 -15.85 -5.80 -26.14
C ASP A 603 -16.42 -5.96 -27.57
N SER A 604 -16.71 -4.86 -28.28
CA SER A 604 -17.16 -4.89 -29.68
C SER A 604 -16.01 -5.07 -30.70
N GLY A 605 -14.77 -5.13 -30.21
CA GLY A 605 -13.56 -5.25 -31.02
C GLY A 605 -13.05 -3.92 -31.58
N LEU A 606 -13.66 -2.78 -31.20
CA LEU A 606 -13.27 -1.45 -31.65
C LEU A 606 -12.10 -0.92 -30.83
N PHE A 607 -11.18 -0.21 -31.49
CA PHE A 607 -10.06 0.43 -30.81
C PHE A 607 -10.52 1.62 -29.97
N GLY A 608 -9.82 1.86 -28.86
CA GLY A 608 -9.91 3.10 -28.11
C GLY A 608 -9.47 4.32 -28.92
N GLN A 609 -9.75 5.52 -28.39
CA GLN A 609 -9.51 6.81 -29.05
C GLN A 609 -8.05 7.01 -29.45
N SER A 610 -7.11 6.72 -28.54
CA SER A 610 -5.68 6.68 -28.82
C SER A 610 -4.98 5.68 -27.90
N ALA A 611 -3.74 5.32 -28.21
CA ALA A 611 -2.90 4.64 -27.24
C ALA A 611 -2.54 5.60 -26.09
N VAL A 612 -2.34 5.03 -24.90
CA VAL A 612 -1.75 5.72 -23.74
C VAL A 612 -0.25 5.44 -23.73
N THR A 613 0.58 6.45 -23.55
CA THR A 613 2.05 6.30 -23.52
C THR A 613 2.65 6.89 -22.25
N THR A 614 3.71 6.27 -21.73
CA THR A 614 4.48 6.76 -20.59
C THR A 614 5.93 6.25 -20.66
N THR A 615 6.85 6.90 -19.95
CA THR A 615 8.22 6.42 -19.77
C THR A 615 8.39 5.96 -18.32
N LEU A 616 8.90 4.74 -18.11
CA LEU A 616 9.24 4.22 -16.80
C LEU A 616 10.73 4.35 -16.56
N ALA A 617 11.11 4.88 -15.40
CA ALA A 617 12.49 4.92 -14.93
C ALA A 617 13.08 3.51 -14.80
N PRO A 618 14.43 3.36 -14.79
CA PRO A 618 15.09 2.08 -14.55
C PRO A 618 14.50 1.34 -13.34
N LEU A 619 14.18 0.06 -13.50
CA LEU A 619 13.63 -0.82 -12.46
C LEU A 619 12.30 -0.38 -11.83
N ALA A 620 11.75 0.78 -12.21
CA ALA A 620 10.56 1.35 -11.60
C ALA A 620 9.30 0.60 -12.03
N SER A 621 8.25 0.76 -11.25
CA SER A 621 6.93 0.24 -11.56
C SER A 621 5.87 1.33 -11.47
N ILE A 622 4.80 1.16 -12.23
CA ILE A 622 3.63 2.05 -12.20
C ILE A 622 2.35 1.24 -12.07
N GLU A 623 1.38 1.79 -11.35
CA GLU A 623 0.01 1.27 -11.30
C GLU A 623 -0.97 2.28 -11.92
N LEU A 624 -1.71 1.82 -12.93
CA LEU A 624 -2.65 2.64 -13.71
C LEU A 624 -4.06 2.10 -13.54
N SER A 625 -4.97 2.91 -13.02
CA SER A 625 -6.40 2.57 -12.90
C SER A 625 -7.10 2.67 -14.26
N SER A 626 -8.32 2.11 -14.35
CA SER A 626 -9.20 2.34 -15.50
C SER A 626 -9.48 3.82 -15.75
N ILE A 627 -9.64 4.62 -14.69
CA ILE A 627 -9.78 6.07 -14.79
C ILE A 627 -8.54 6.70 -15.44
N ASP A 628 -7.35 6.29 -15.03
CA ASP A 628 -6.09 6.81 -15.59
C ASP A 628 -5.98 6.52 -17.09
N LEU A 629 -6.38 5.31 -17.54
CA LEU A 629 -6.29 4.90 -18.93
C LEU A 629 -7.39 5.49 -19.82
N GLU A 630 -8.63 5.58 -19.34
CA GLU A 630 -9.76 6.09 -20.13
C GLU A 630 -9.76 7.61 -20.25
N ASN A 631 -9.31 8.33 -19.20
CA ASN A 631 -9.29 9.79 -19.18
C ASN A 631 -7.91 10.39 -19.48
N GLY A 632 -6.84 9.61 -19.33
CA GLY A 632 -5.47 10.11 -19.29
C GLY A 632 -5.12 10.69 -17.92
N ASN A 633 -3.82 10.71 -17.57
CA ASN A 633 -3.33 11.28 -16.32
C ASN A 633 -1.93 11.89 -16.47
N ALA A 634 -1.87 13.20 -16.75
CA ALA A 634 -0.60 13.92 -16.90
C ALA A 634 0.23 13.94 -15.60
N GLY A 635 -0.41 13.89 -14.42
CA GLY A 635 0.27 13.84 -13.13
C GLY A 635 1.04 12.53 -12.91
N LYS A 636 0.66 11.45 -13.61
CA LYS A 636 1.40 10.18 -13.69
C LYS A 636 2.31 10.08 -14.92
N GLY A 637 2.49 11.17 -15.66
CA GLY A 637 3.29 11.19 -16.90
C GLY A 637 2.60 10.53 -18.11
N LEU A 638 1.29 10.26 -18.04
CA LEU A 638 0.56 9.63 -19.14
C LEU A 638 0.21 10.65 -20.23
N LEU A 639 0.44 10.26 -21.47
CA LEU A 639 -0.03 10.97 -22.66
C LEU A 639 -1.06 10.11 -23.40
N GLY A 640 -2.09 10.74 -23.97
CA GLY A 640 -3.18 10.03 -24.65
C GLY A 640 -4.21 9.42 -23.69
N LYS A 641 -5.25 8.79 -24.26
CA LYS A 641 -6.33 8.14 -23.51
C LYS A 641 -7.12 7.14 -24.38
N LEU A 642 -7.65 6.10 -23.76
CA LEU A 642 -8.51 5.12 -24.45
C LEU A 642 -9.92 5.66 -24.73
N GLY A 643 -10.42 6.58 -23.91
CA GLY A 643 -11.81 7.06 -23.96
C GLY A 643 -12.81 6.06 -23.40
N ASP A 644 -14.11 6.37 -23.56
CA ASP A 644 -15.21 5.50 -23.13
C ASP A 644 -15.49 4.46 -24.23
N GLY A 645 -15.24 3.19 -23.93
CA GLY A 645 -15.48 2.05 -24.83
C GLY A 645 -16.80 1.34 -24.53
N THR A 646 -17.16 0.34 -25.33
CA THR A 646 -18.31 -0.52 -25.06
C THR A 646 -17.89 -1.73 -24.23
N GLY A 647 -18.34 -1.81 -22.98
CA GLY A 647 -18.05 -2.95 -22.10
C GLY A 647 -16.62 -2.94 -21.58
N LYS A 648 -15.98 -4.11 -21.53
CA LYS A 648 -14.62 -4.28 -20.99
C LYS A 648 -13.56 -4.10 -22.05
N TRP A 649 -12.34 -3.79 -21.60
CA TRP A 649 -11.19 -3.66 -22.45
C TRP A 649 -10.37 -4.95 -22.53
N GLN A 650 -9.85 -5.21 -23.73
CA GLN A 650 -8.65 -6.00 -23.98
C GLN A 650 -7.50 -5.03 -24.22
N LEU A 651 -6.44 -5.08 -23.40
CA LEU A 651 -5.30 -4.18 -23.55
C LEU A 651 -4.12 -4.86 -24.24
N ASN A 652 -3.46 -4.13 -25.13
CA ASN A 652 -2.15 -4.51 -25.67
C ASN A 652 -1.09 -3.57 -25.11
N VAL A 653 -0.15 -4.10 -24.33
CA VAL A 653 0.95 -3.33 -23.73
C VAL A 653 2.23 -3.69 -24.46
N SER A 654 2.86 -2.71 -25.08
CA SER A 654 4.14 -2.86 -25.78
C SER A 654 5.17 -1.92 -25.16
N ALA A 655 6.43 -2.33 -25.07
CA ALA A 655 7.50 -1.50 -24.51
C ALA A 655 8.78 -1.56 -25.34
N THR A 656 9.61 -0.51 -25.27
CA THR A 656 10.91 -0.45 -25.95
C THR A 656 11.99 -1.31 -25.30
N GLY A 657 11.70 -1.88 -24.13
CA GLY A 657 12.55 -2.83 -23.40
C GLY A 657 11.69 -3.80 -22.60
N ARG A 658 12.33 -4.77 -21.94
CA ARG A 658 11.62 -5.81 -21.18
C ARG A 658 10.83 -5.23 -20.01
N VAL A 659 9.55 -5.54 -19.94
CA VAL A 659 8.72 -5.18 -18.79
C VAL A 659 8.10 -6.45 -18.20
N THR A 660 7.34 -6.30 -17.13
CA THR A 660 6.40 -7.31 -16.65
C THR A 660 5.08 -6.63 -16.40
N VAL A 661 3.98 -7.29 -16.76
CA VAL A 661 2.62 -6.73 -16.66
C VAL A 661 1.74 -7.62 -15.80
N GLN A 662 1.01 -7.00 -14.87
CA GLN A 662 -0.04 -7.65 -14.10
C GLN A 662 -1.37 -6.91 -14.28
N SER A 663 -2.44 -7.67 -14.52
CA SER A 663 -3.81 -7.17 -14.51
C SER A 663 -4.43 -7.44 -13.15
N LEU A 664 -4.74 -6.38 -12.42
CA LEU A 664 -5.26 -6.43 -11.07
C LEU A 664 -6.70 -5.92 -11.05
N LEU A 665 -7.50 -6.39 -10.10
CA LEU A 665 -8.86 -5.89 -9.90
C LEU A 665 -9.13 -5.70 -8.41
N PHE A 666 -9.62 -4.50 -8.09
CA PHE A 666 -9.97 -4.08 -6.74
C PHE A 666 -11.47 -3.97 -6.60
N ASP A 667 -12.00 -4.43 -5.47
CA ASP A 667 -13.35 -4.08 -5.05
C ASP A 667 -13.35 -2.85 -4.11
N PRO A 668 -14.51 -2.22 -3.86
CA PRO A 668 -14.62 -1.10 -2.92
C PRO A 668 -14.28 -1.44 -1.46
N LEU A 669 -14.20 -2.73 -1.13
CA LEU A 669 -13.87 -3.22 0.22
C LEU A 669 -12.36 -3.45 0.37
N GLY A 670 -11.55 -3.19 -0.67
CA GLY A 670 -10.10 -3.31 -0.66
C GLY A 670 -9.58 -4.70 -1.07
N LYS A 671 -10.46 -5.64 -1.47
CA LYS A 671 -10.02 -6.94 -2.00
C LYS A 671 -9.32 -6.74 -3.32
N LEU A 672 -8.20 -7.42 -3.47
CA LEU A 672 -7.39 -7.44 -4.68
C LEU A 672 -7.33 -8.86 -5.21
N THR A 673 -7.60 -9.03 -6.50
CA THR A 673 -7.30 -10.24 -7.24
C THR A 673 -6.30 -9.98 -8.36
N ASN A 674 -5.60 -11.03 -8.76
CA ASN A 674 -4.75 -11.05 -9.93
C ASN A 674 -5.49 -11.75 -11.10
N LEU A 675 -5.82 -10.99 -12.15
CA LEU A 675 -6.49 -11.48 -13.36
C LEU A 675 -5.52 -11.72 -14.51
N SER A 676 -4.23 -11.85 -14.21
CA SER A 676 -3.17 -11.94 -15.21
C SER A 676 -3.15 -13.26 -15.98
N THR A 677 -3.72 -14.33 -15.42
CA THR A 677 -3.68 -15.66 -16.05
C THR A 677 -4.69 -15.79 -17.19
N VAL A 678 -4.36 -16.67 -18.13
CA VAL A 678 -5.25 -17.13 -19.20
C VAL A 678 -5.39 -18.64 -19.11
N ALA A 679 -6.51 -19.19 -19.61
CA ALA A 679 -6.74 -20.62 -19.59
C ALA A 679 -5.66 -21.38 -20.38
N ASP A 680 -5.44 -22.65 -20.01
CA ASP A 680 -4.62 -23.59 -20.78
C ASP A 680 -5.09 -23.59 -22.25
N LEU A 681 -4.22 -23.12 -23.15
CA LEU A 681 -4.51 -23.01 -24.58
C LEU A 681 -4.19 -24.28 -25.37
N SER A 682 -3.79 -25.36 -24.68
CA SER A 682 -3.64 -26.67 -25.32
C SER A 682 -4.94 -27.09 -26.02
N GLN A 683 -4.77 -27.72 -27.17
CA GLN A 683 -5.86 -28.21 -28.00
C GLN A 683 -5.88 -29.74 -27.92
N PRO A 684 -6.76 -30.34 -27.09
CA PRO A 684 -6.89 -31.80 -27.04
C PRO A 684 -7.25 -32.37 -28.42
N LEU A 685 -8.06 -31.61 -29.17
CA LEU A 685 -8.39 -31.83 -30.57
C LEU A 685 -8.25 -30.51 -31.34
N PRO A 686 -7.98 -30.53 -32.65
CA PRO A 686 -7.91 -29.32 -33.46
C PRO A 686 -9.16 -28.43 -33.30
N GLY A 687 -8.95 -27.18 -32.90
CA GLY A 687 -10.02 -26.21 -32.68
C GLY A 687 -10.79 -26.37 -31.36
N GLU A 688 -10.41 -27.32 -30.50
CA GLU A 688 -11.01 -27.48 -29.17
C GLU A 688 -10.19 -26.72 -28.11
N ARG A 689 -10.87 -26.06 -27.17
CA ARG A 689 -10.32 -25.54 -25.90
C ARG A 689 -11.14 -26.06 -24.74
N VAL A 690 -10.54 -26.12 -23.55
CA VAL A 690 -11.21 -26.65 -22.35
C VAL A 690 -11.13 -25.68 -21.19
N LEU A 691 -12.25 -25.44 -20.51
CA LEU A 691 -12.29 -24.82 -19.19
C LEU A 691 -12.61 -25.89 -18.15
N TRP A 692 -11.69 -26.11 -17.22
CA TRP A 692 -11.69 -27.28 -16.34
C TRP A 692 -12.64 -27.17 -15.14
N LEU A 693 -13.11 -25.95 -14.83
CA LEU A 693 -14.02 -25.67 -13.74
C LEU A 693 -14.90 -24.47 -14.06
N LEU A 694 -16.21 -24.68 -14.03
CA LEU A 694 -17.22 -23.63 -13.93
C LEU A 694 -18.32 -24.07 -12.95
N PRO A 695 -18.62 -23.27 -11.91
CA PRO A 695 -19.73 -23.58 -11.01
C PRO A 695 -21.08 -23.65 -11.73
N PRO A 696 -22.00 -24.54 -11.32
CA PRO A 696 -23.32 -24.65 -11.92
C PRO A 696 -24.20 -23.44 -11.59
N ALA A 697 -25.28 -23.24 -12.32
CA ALA A 697 -26.22 -22.15 -12.08
C ALA A 697 -26.95 -22.25 -10.72
N SER A 698 -26.99 -23.46 -10.14
CA SER A 698 -27.57 -23.73 -8.82
C SER A 698 -26.67 -23.32 -7.65
N ASN A 699 -25.42 -22.92 -7.91
CA ASN A 699 -24.52 -22.45 -6.86
C ASN A 699 -24.90 -21.02 -6.43
N ALA A 700 -25.49 -20.89 -5.24
CA ALA A 700 -25.93 -19.60 -4.69
C ALA A 700 -24.79 -18.75 -4.12
N GLN A 701 -23.64 -19.36 -3.79
CA GLN A 701 -22.49 -18.67 -3.20
C GLN A 701 -21.61 -18.02 -4.26
N GLN A 702 -21.59 -18.58 -5.47
CA GLN A 702 -20.66 -18.21 -6.52
C GLN A 702 -21.26 -18.45 -7.89
N GLN A 703 -21.18 -17.42 -8.74
CA GLN A 703 -21.60 -17.49 -10.13
C GLN A 703 -20.39 -17.71 -11.04
N GLY A 704 -20.45 -18.74 -11.89
CA GLY A 704 -19.45 -18.95 -12.93
C GLY A 704 -19.60 -17.94 -14.07
N PHE A 705 -18.48 -17.43 -14.58
CA PHE A 705 -18.40 -16.55 -15.74
C PHE A 705 -17.41 -17.11 -16.76
N VAL A 706 -17.81 -17.08 -18.03
CA VAL A 706 -16.93 -17.37 -19.16
C VAL A 706 -16.76 -16.10 -19.98
N ARG A 707 -15.52 -15.78 -20.32
CA ARG A 707 -15.18 -14.76 -21.32
C ARG A 707 -14.51 -15.44 -22.49
N LEU A 708 -14.99 -15.16 -23.70
CA LEU A 708 -14.39 -15.63 -24.95
C LEU A 708 -13.94 -14.44 -25.76
N ILE A 709 -12.70 -14.48 -26.25
CA ILE A 709 -12.11 -13.42 -27.08
C ILE A 709 -11.72 -14.04 -28.42
N ASN A 710 -12.25 -13.47 -29.50
CA ASN A 710 -11.80 -13.76 -30.84
C ASN A 710 -10.54 -12.96 -31.12
N ARG A 711 -9.39 -13.61 -31.36
CA ARG A 711 -8.12 -12.93 -31.68
C ARG A 711 -7.92 -12.69 -33.17
N GLU A 712 -8.91 -13.00 -33.99
CA GLU A 712 -8.83 -12.89 -35.44
C GLU A 712 -9.67 -11.73 -35.99
N ASN A 713 -9.25 -11.24 -37.16
CA ASN A 713 -9.98 -10.22 -37.91
C ASN A 713 -11.11 -10.80 -38.80
N ARG A 714 -11.73 -11.90 -38.38
CA ARG A 714 -12.89 -12.51 -39.05
C ARG A 714 -13.90 -13.00 -38.03
N SER A 715 -15.16 -13.11 -38.43
CA SER A 715 -16.18 -13.76 -37.61
C SER A 715 -16.04 -15.29 -37.63
N GLY A 716 -16.56 -15.93 -36.59
CA GLY A 716 -16.64 -17.39 -36.52
C GLY A 716 -17.62 -17.87 -35.45
N ALA A 717 -18.04 -19.13 -35.58
CA ALA A 717 -18.95 -19.77 -34.65
C ALA A 717 -18.17 -20.48 -33.53
N VAL A 718 -18.72 -20.46 -32.32
CA VAL A 718 -18.20 -21.19 -31.16
C VAL A 718 -19.32 -22.09 -30.65
N GLN A 719 -19.04 -23.38 -30.55
CA GLN A 719 -19.91 -24.36 -29.92
C GLN A 719 -19.39 -24.70 -28.53
N VAL A 720 -20.29 -24.79 -27.56
CA VAL A 720 -19.98 -25.06 -26.15
C VAL A 720 -20.82 -26.22 -25.65
N TRP A 721 -20.18 -27.26 -25.13
CA TRP A 721 -20.85 -28.31 -24.37
C TRP A 721 -20.08 -28.63 -23.09
N GLY A 722 -20.74 -29.28 -22.14
CA GLY A 722 -20.18 -29.57 -20.82
C GLY A 722 -20.03 -31.06 -20.55
N VAL A 723 -19.16 -31.40 -19.62
CA VAL A 723 -19.17 -32.67 -18.88
C VAL A 723 -19.21 -32.33 -17.40
N ASP A 724 -20.16 -32.90 -16.66
CA ASP A 724 -20.33 -32.64 -15.23
C ASP A 724 -19.37 -33.48 -14.37
N ASP A 725 -19.39 -33.30 -13.04
CA ASP A 725 -18.47 -34.00 -12.12
C ASP A 725 -18.70 -35.53 -12.09
N ASN A 726 -19.85 -36.02 -12.58
CA ASN A 726 -20.12 -37.46 -12.72
C ASN A 726 -19.66 -38.01 -14.07
N GLY A 727 -19.02 -37.20 -14.91
CA GLY A 727 -18.58 -37.60 -16.24
C GLY A 727 -19.72 -37.61 -17.26
N GLN A 728 -20.89 -37.03 -16.95
CA GLN A 728 -22.02 -37.00 -17.87
C GLN A 728 -21.92 -35.80 -18.80
N ARG A 729 -22.02 -36.04 -20.12
CA ARG A 729 -22.09 -34.97 -21.12
C ARG A 729 -23.40 -34.20 -20.97
N SER A 730 -23.35 -32.89 -21.13
CA SER A 730 -24.53 -32.03 -21.17
C SER A 730 -25.54 -32.53 -22.22
N PRO A 731 -26.85 -32.50 -21.93
CA PRO A 731 -27.88 -32.90 -22.89
C PRO A 731 -27.94 -31.95 -24.10
N GLY A 732 -27.58 -30.69 -23.92
CA GLY A 732 -27.54 -29.69 -24.99
C GLY A 732 -26.14 -29.18 -25.34
N THR A 733 -26.10 -28.32 -26.35
CA THR A 733 -24.93 -27.57 -26.81
C THR A 733 -25.37 -26.13 -27.03
N MET A 734 -24.63 -25.18 -26.48
CA MET A 734 -24.82 -23.76 -26.73
C MET A 734 -23.95 -23.33 -27.93
N THR A 735 -24.45 -22.45 -28.78
CA THR A 735 -23.68 -21.85 -29.89
C THR A 735 -23.80 -20.33 -29.86
N LEU A 736 -22.70 -19.65 -30.19
CA LEU A 736 -22.66 -18.21 -30.43
C LEU A 736 -21.75 -17.88 -31.63
N THR A 737 -21.92 -16.70 -32.23
CA THR A 737 -21.01 -16.17 -33.25
C THR A 737 -20.28 -14.96 -32.71
N LEU A 738 -18.96 -14.96 -32.80
CA LEU A 738 -18.12 -13.81 -32.44
C LEU A 738 -17.78 -13.02 -33.71
N ALA A 739 -17.91 -11.70 -33.64
CA ALA A 739 -17.44 -10.77 -34.67
C ALA A 739 -15.89 -10.63 -34.63
N PRO A 740 -15.25 -10.02 -35.65
CA PRO A 740 -13.81 -9.82 -35.67
C PRO A 740 -13.32 -9.08 -34.42
N ASN A 741 -12.30 -9.61 -33.74
CA ASN A 741 -11.73 -9.05 -32.51
C ASN A 741 -12.71 -8.89 -31.33
N GLU A 742 -13.90 -9.47 -31.42
CA GLU A 742 -14.94 -9.32 -30.41
C GLU A 742 -14.64 -10.13 -29.15
N SER A 743 -15.01 -9.57 -27.99
CA SER A 743 -15.05 -10.30 -26.73
C SER A 743 -16.50 -10.44 -26.26
N ARG A 744 -16.89 -11.64 -25.81
CA ARG A 744 -18.23 -11.85 -25.23
C ARG A 744 -18.16 -12.65 -23.94
N GLN A 745 -19.09 -12.35 -23.04
CA GLN A 745 -19.18 -12.98 -21.73
C GLN A 745 -20.58 -13.51 -21.43
N PHE A 746 -20.65 -14.66 -20.78
CA PHE A 746 -21.87 -15.28 -20.30
C PHE A 746 -21.61 -15.98 -18.97
N ASN A 747 -22.65 -16.11 -18.14
CA ASN A 747 -22.55 -16.75 -16.83
C ASN A 747 -23.14 -18.18 -16.83
N SER A 748 -23.05 -18.88 -15.70
CA SER A 748 -23.59 -20.23 -15.56
C SER A 748 -25.10 -20.31 -15.81
N GLN A 749 -25.90 -19.29 -15.44
CA GLN A 749 -27.32 -19.24 -15.76
C GLN A 749 -27.58 -19.09 -17.27
N ASP A 750 -26.84 -18.21 -17.95
CA ASP A 750 -26.91 -18.05 -19.40
C ASP A 750 -26.54 -19.36 -20.11
N LEU A 751 -25.57 -20.10 -19.56
CA LEU A 751 -25.08 -21.36 -20.10
C LEU A 751 -26.09 -22.51 -19.96
N GLU A 752 -26.67 -22.68 -18.77
CA GLU A 752 -27.59 -23.79 -18.48
C GLU A 752 -29.00 -23.55 -19.01
N ASN A 753 -29.46 -22.29 -19.03
CA ASN A 753 -30.83 -21.93 -19.43
C ASN A 753 -30.92 -21.35 -20.85
N GLY A 754 -29.83 -20.79 -21.38
CA GLY A 754 -29.80 -20.05 -22.64
C GLY A 754 -30.11 -18.56 -22.43
N ASN A 755 -29.56 -17.71 -23.29
CA ASN A 755 -29.80 -16.27 -23.26
C ASN A 755 -29.72 -15.64 -24.68
N PRO A 756 -30.84 -15.54 -25.41
CA PRO A 756 -30.88 -14.97 -26.75
C PRO A 756 -30.47 -13.49 -26.80
N ASP A 757 -30.70 -12.73 -25.74
CA ASP A 757 -30.35 -11.30 -25.67
C ASP A 757 -28.82 -11.08 -25.70
N LYS A 758 -28.04 -12.10 -25.33
CA LYS A 758 -26.58 -12.14 -25.46
C LYS A 758 -26.11 -12.82 -26.75
N GLY A 759 -27.01 -13.10 -27.69
CA GLY A 759 -26.71 -13.81 -28.93
C GLY A 759 -26.38 -15.30 -28.73
N LEU A 760 -26.78 -15.89 -27.60
CA LEU A 760 -26.58 -17.30 -27.30
C LEU A 760 -27.78 -18.11 -27.83
N SER A 761 -27.49 -19.18 -28.56
CA SER A 761 -28.49 -20.12 -29.06
C SER A 761 -28.28 -21.51 -28.44
N GLY A 762 -29.38 -22.18 -28.07
CA GLY A 762 -29.30 -23.42 -27.29
C GLY A 762 -28.87 -23.19 -25.83
N ASN A 763 -28.65 -24.29 -25.10
CA ASN A 763 -28.21 -24.30 -23.72
C ASN A 763 -27.60 -25.67 -23.37
N LEU A 764 -26.99 -25.80 -22.19
CA LEU A 764 -26.48 -27.08 -21.71
C LEU A 764 -27.53 -27.92 -20.99
N GLY A 765 -28.51 -27.30 -20.34
CA GLY A 765 -29.34 -27.93 -19.32
C GLY A 765 -28.62 -28.03 -17.97
N ALA A 766 -29.33 -28.49 -16.93
CA ALA A 766 -28.75 -28.71 -15.61
C ALA A 766 -27.83 -29.95 -15.59
N GLY A 767 -26.79 -29.91 -14.77
CA GLY A 767 -25.86 -31.02 -14.54
C GLY A 767 -25.64 -31.29 -13.05
N SER A 768 -24.83 -32.30 -12.73
CA SER A 768 -24.47 -32.63 -11.36
C SER A 768 -23.08 -32.11 -10.99
N GLY A 769 -23.02 -31.17 -10.05
CA GLY A 769 -21.76 -30.56 -9.62
C GLY A 769 -21.27 -29.50 -10.59
N ASN A 770 -19.95 -29.33 -10.66
CA ASN A 770 -19.32 -28.35 -11.53
C ASN A 770 -19.22 -28.84 -12.97
N TRP A 771 -19.06 -27.90 -13.89
CA TRP A 771 -18.86 -28.18 -15.31
C TRP A 771 -17.38 -28.14 -15.70
N ARG A 772 -16.98 -29.11 -16.52
CA ARG A 772 -15.88 -28.99 -17.47
C ARG A 772 -16.45 -28.61 -18.83
N LEU A 773 -16.06 -27.46 -19.38
CA LEU A 773 -16.56 -26.97 -20.67
C LEU A 773 -15.59 -27.26 -21.80
N LEU A 774 -16.13 -27.74 -22.91
CA LEU A 774 -15.44 -27.93 -24.18
C LEU A 774 -15.94 -26.86 -25.15
N LEU A 775 -14.99 -26.14 -25.75
CA LEU A 775 -15.21 -25.00 -26.63
C LEU A 775 -14.64 -25.35 -28.00
N GLN A 776 -15.50 -25.57 -29.00
CA GLN A 776 -15.09 -25.90 -30.36
C GLN A 776 -15.25 -24.69 -31.27
N SER A 777 -14.18 -24.31 -31.95
CA SER A 777 -14.19 -23.27 -32.99
C SER A 777 -13.00 -23.41 -33.93
N ASP A 778 -13.14 -22.89 -35.13
CA ASP A 778 -12.02 -22.70 -36.06
C ASP A 778 -11.32 -21.35 -35.84
N LEU A 779 -11.81 -20.50 -34.93
CA LEU A 779 -11.16 -19.25 -34.52
C LEU A 779 -10.00 -19.50 -33.55
N ASP A 780 -9.01 -18.62 -33.59
CA ASP A 780 -8.06 -18.44 -32.51
C ASP A 780 -8.74 -17.79 -31.29
N LEU A 781 -9.34 -18.64 -30.47
CA LEU A 781 -10.05 -18.25 -29.25
C LEU A 781 -9.12 -18.18 -28.05
N LEU A 782 -9.30 -17.12 -27.26
CA LEU A 782 -8.75 -16.99 -25.92
C LEU A 782 -9.90 -17.06 -24.89
N PRO A 783 -10.13 -18.21 -24.25
CA PRO A 783 -11.15 -18.36 -23.22
C PRO A 783 -10.62 -18.04 -21.81
N MET A 784 -11.51 -17.57 -20.94
CA MET A 784 -11.27 -17.43 -19.52
C MET A 784 -12.47 -17.97 -18.75
N ALA A 785 -12.21 -18.68 -17.64
CA ALA A 785 -13.21 -18.92 -16.60
C ALA A 785 -12.92 -18.03 -15.38
N LEU A 786 -13.97 -17.43 -14.85
CA LEU A 786 -13.95 -16.60 -13.65
C LEU A 786 -15.07 -17.02 -12.70
N ILE A 787 -14.92 -16.67 -11.43
CA ILE A 787 -15.97 -16.76 -10.43
C ILE A 787 -16.30 -15.36 -9.95
N ARG A 788 -17.59 -15.07 -9.82
CA ARG A 788 -18.10 -13.85 -9.19
C ARG A 788 -18.91 -14.19 -7.94
N THR A 789 -18.63 -13.50 -6.86
CA THR A 789 -19.36 -13.59 -5.59
C THR A 789 -20.58 -12.66 -5.58
N PRO A 790 -21.52 -12.81 -4.62
CA PRO A 790 -22.73 -12.00 -4.54
C PRO A 790 -22.48 -10.52 -4.32
N ASP A 791 -21.39 -10.16 -3.62
CA ASP A 791 -20.91 -8.79 -3.42
C ASP A 791 -20.25 -8.18 -4.69
N GLY A 792 -20.11 -8.97 -5.76
CA GLY A 792 -19.58 -8.53 -7.04
C GLY A 792 -18.07 -8.72 -7.19
N PHE A 793 -17.35 -9.24 -6.20
CA PHE A 793 -15.94 -9.56 -6.35
C PHE A 793 -15.72 -10.64 -7.43
N LEU A 794 -14.67 -10.51 -8.25
CA LEU A 794 -14.41 -11.34 -9.44
C LEU A 794 -12.98 -11.88 -9.36
N THR A 795 -12.78 -13.17 -9.63
CA THR A 795 -11.43 -13.80 -9.66
C THR A 795 -11.34 -14.87 -10.73
N THR A 796 -10.13 -15.20 -11.20
CA THR A 796 -9.91 -16.30 -12.16
C THR A 796 -10.07 -17.66 -11.48
N ILE A 797 -10.49 -18.67 -12.25
CA ILE A 797 -10.62 -20.06 -11.78
C ILE A 797 -10.09 -21.09 -12.78
N HIS A 798 -9.60 -20.68 -13.94
CA HIS A 798 -9.25 -21.60 -15.04
C HIS A 798 -7.88 -22.27 -14.89
N ASP A 799 -7.04 -21.81 -13.97
CA ASP A 799 -5.68 -22.30 -13.79
C ASP A 799 -5.65 -23.76 -13.33
N ILE A 800 -4.71 -24.51 -13.90
CA ILE A 800 -4.40 -25.89 -13.51
C ILE A 800 -2.95 -25.95 -13.04
N VAL A 801 -2.64 -26.93 -12.20
CA VAL A 801 -1.26 -27.14 -11.77
C VAL A 801 -0.45 -27.63 -12.96
N SER A 802 0.64 -26.94 -13.27
CA SER A 802 1.54 -27.30 -14.37
C SER A 802 2.08 -28.72 -14.21
N GLY A 803 2.04 -29.51 -15.29
CA GLY A 803 2.55 -30.87 -15.29
C GLY A 803 2.03 -31.70 -16.46
N THR A 804 2.54 -32.93 -16.58
CA THR A 804 2.10 -33.89 -17.60
C THR A 804 0.76 -34.54 -17.28
N GLY A 805 0.24 -34.33 -16.06
CA GLY A 805 -0.91 -35.03 -15.54
C GLY A 805 -0.62 -36.45 -15.04
N LEU A 806 0.58 -37.00 -15.30
CA LEU A 806 1.03 -38.28 -14.74
C LEU A 806 1.69 -38.10 -13.38
N ILE A 807 2.47 -37.03 -13.22
CA ILE A 807 3.04 -36.59 -11.95
C ILE A 807 2.88 -35.07 -11.92
N THR A 808 2.20 -34.59 -10.88
CA THR A 808 1.89 -33.17 -10.71
C THR A 808 2.27 -32.75 -9.30
N GLN A 809 3.03 -31.67 -9.16
CA GLN A 809 3.42 -31.12 -7.86
C GLN A 809 2.57 -29.89 -7.54
N VAL A 810 1.78 -29.99 -6.48
CA VAL A 810 0.95 -28.89 -5.97
C VAL A 810 1.84 -27.98 -5.12
N PRO A 811 2.00 -26.70 -5.47
CA PRO A 811 3.01 -25.83 -4.86
C PRO A 811 2.69 -25.42 -3.43
N THR A 812 1.40 -25.33 -3.10
CA THR A 812 0.94 -25.07 -1.74
C THR A 812 -0.44 -25.68 -1.52
N PHE A 813 -0.65 -26.18 -0.31
CA PHE A 813 -1.92 -26.71 0.14
C PHE A 813 -2.00 -26.56 1.66
N ASN A 814 -3.01 -25.85 2.18
CA ASN A 814 -3.14 -25.63 3.62
C ASN A 814 -3.57 -26.94 4.33
N PRO A 815 -3.04 -27.20 5.54
CA PRO A 815 -3.45 -28.35 6.35
C PRO A 815 -4.88 -28.18 6.88
N ALA A 816 -5.51 -29.25 7.36
CA ALA A 816 -6.90 -29.23 7.83
C ALA A 816 -7.12 -28.36 9.08
N GLU A 817 -6.07 -28.11 9.87
CA GLU A 817 -6.12 -27.16 11.00
C GLU A 817 -6.37 -25.71 10.55
N ASN A 818 -6.15 -25.36 9.29
CA ASN A 818 -6.46 -24.03 8.74
C ASN A 818 -7.95 -23.88 8.38
N LEU A 819 -8.79 -23.72 9.40
CA LEU A 819 -10.25 -23.62 9.26
C LEU A 819 -10.74 -22.36 8.53
N ASN A 820 -9.95 -21.28 8.52
CA ASN A 820 -10.31 -20.02 7.87
C ASN A 820 -9.90 -19.96 6.39
N GLN A 821 -9.10 -20.91 5.92
CA GLN A 821 -8.53 -20.92 4.58
C GLN A 821 -8.41 -22.37 4.11
N VAL A 822 -9.57 -23.00 3.91
CA VAL A 822 -9.67 -24.45 3.69
C VAL A 822 -9.25 -24.78 2.25
N SER A 823 -8.18 -25.56 2.11
CA SER A 823 -7.72 -26.03 0.80
C SER A 823 -8.52 -27.24 0.31
N SER A 824 -8.68 -27.33 -1.00
CA SER A 824 -9.36 -28.42 -1.70
C SER A 824 -8.63 -28.75 -3.00
N LEU A 825 -8.32 -30.03 -3.20
CA LEU A 825 -7.64 -30.54 -4.37
C LEU A 825 -8.69 -31.07 -5.35
N ARG A 826 -8.82 -30.46 -6.52
CA ARG A 826 -9.72 -30.92 -7.57
C ARG A 826 -8.96 -31.81 -8.56
N LEU A 827 -9.40 -33.05 -8.69
CA LEU A 827 -8.87 -34.05 -9.61
C LEU A 827 -9.85 -34.29 -10.74
N ILE A 828 -9.38 -34.21 -11.98
CA ILE A 828 -10.23 -34.32 -13.17
C ILE A 828 -9.68 -35.39 -14.09
N ASN A 829 -10.48 -36.42 -14.39
CA ASN A 829 -10.15 -37.46 -15.34
C ASN A 829 -10.74 -37.12 -16.72
N PRO A 830 -9.93 -36.70 -17.71
CA PRO A 830 -10.39 -36.50 -19.07
C PRO A 830 -10.48 -37.81 -19.87
N ASN A 831 -10.00 -38.94 -19.31
CA ASN A 831 -9.90 -40.20 -20.03
C ASN A 831 -11.23 -40.96 -20.06
N LEU A 832 -11.34 -41.89 -21.01
CA LEU A 832 -12.48 -42.81 -21.17
C LEU A 832 -12.38 -44.05 -20.27
N VAL A 833 -11.38 -44.12 -19.40
CA VAL A 833 -11.14 -45.23 -18.46
C VAL A 833 -10.93 -44.69 -17.06
N ASP A 834 -11.22 -45.51 -16.06
CA ASP A 834 -10.94 -45.19 -14.67
C ASP A 834 -9.43 -45.02 -14.43
N VAL A 835 -9.07 -44.08 -13.57
CA VAL A 835 -7.68 -43.73 -13.27
C VAL A 835 -7.42 -43.93 -11.78
N VAL A 836 -6.33 -44.61 -11.47
CA VAL A 836 -5.82 -44.72 -10.11
C VAL A 836 -4.91 -43.53 -9.85
N VAL A 837 -5.23 -42.74 -8.83
CA VAL A 837 -4.48 -41.55 -8.41
C VAL A 837 -3.87 -41.82 -7.04
N THR A 838 -2.58 -41.55 -6.90
CA THR A 838 -1.81 -41.65 -5.65
C THR A 838 -1.38 -40.26 -5.23
N ILE A 839 -1.63 -39.88 -3.97
CA ILE A 839 -1.29 -38.58 -3.40
C ILE A 839 -0.32 -38.80 -2.23
N THR A 840 0.81 -38.12 -2.25
CA THR A 840 1.75 -37.99 -1.12
C THR A 840 1.91 -36.52 -0.74
N GLY A 841 2.39 -36.26 0.47
CA GLY A 841 2.70 -34.91 0.96
C GLY A 841 4.12 -34.79 1.46
N GLN A 842 4.66 -33.58 1.37
CA GLN A 842 5.83 -33.12 2.10
C GLN A 842 5.46 -31.83 2.82
N ASP A 843 5.77 -31.72 4.11
CA ASP A 843 5.44 -30.56 4.92
C ASP A 843 6.47 -29.41 4.77
N ASP A 844 6.31 -28.32 5.53
CA ASP A 844 7.20 -27.16 5.42
C ASP A 844 8.63 -27.46 5.89
N ASP A 845 8.82 -28.42 6.79
CA ASP A 845 10.14 -28.86 7.27
C ASP A 845 10.83 -29.82 6.28
N GLY A 846 10.20 -30.09 5.13
CA GLY A 846 10.68 -31.04 4.13
C GLY A 846 10.47 -32.50 4.53
N GLN A 847 9.67 -32.79 5.57
CA GLN A 847 9.39 -34.15 6.01
C GLN A 847 8.27 -34.78 5.17
N PRO A 848 8.41 -36.05 4.76
CA PRO A 848 7.33 -36.76 4.07
C PRO A 848 6.15 -36.99 5.01
N ALA A 849 4.94 -37.07 4.44
CA ALA A 849 3.73 -37.31 5.19
C ALA A 849 3.83 -38.59 6.06
N PRO A 850 3.45 -38.54 7.35
CA PRO A 850 3.76 -39.61 8.30
C PRO A 850 3.05 -40.93 8.02
N ASN A 851 1.86 -40.89 7.40
CA ASN A 851 1.12 -42.09 7.03
C ASN A 851 1.37 -42.54 5.58
N GLY A 852 2.29 -41.87 4.87
CA GLY A 852 2.65 -42.18 3.49
C GLY A 852 1.61 -41.70 2.46
N ALA A 853 1.39 -42.52 1.44
CA ALA A 853 0.55 -42.17 0.30
C ALA A 853 -0.91 -42.63 0.48
N ILE A 854 -1.85 -41.87 -0.08
CA ILE A 854 -3.25 -42.32 -0.25
C ILE A 854 -3.55 -42.59 -1.71
N THR A 855 -4.51 -43.50 -1.96
CA THR A 855 -4.96 -43.84 -3.32
C THR A 855 -6.44 -43.54 -3.48
N VAL A 856 -6.80 -42.98 -4.63
CA VAL A 856 -8.17 -42.62 -5.03
C VAL A 856 -8.44 -43.23 -6.40
N LEU A 857 -9.57 -43.91 -6.55
CA LEU A 857 -10.07 -44.33 -7.86
C LEU A 857 -10.94 -43.21 -8.44
N LEU A 858 -10.52 -42.65 -9.58
CA LEU A 858 -11.23 -41.57 -10.26
C LEU A 858 -11.92 -42.12 -11.52
N PRO A 859 -13.26 -42.21 -11.55
CA PRO A 859 -13.98 -42.79 -12.68
C PRO A 859 -13.72 -42.10 -14.02
N ALA A 860 -13.91 -42.81 -15.13
CA ALA A 860 -13.83 -42.26 -16.48
C ALA A 860 -14.65 -40.96 -16.63
N GLY A 861 -14.03 -39.92 -17.17
CA GLY A 861 -14.67 -38.62 -17.42
C GLY A 861 -15.00 -37.77 -16.18
N ALA A 862 -14.95 -38.34 -14.97
CA ALA A 862 -15.42 -37.70 -13.74
C ALA A 862 -14.40 -36.73 -13.12
N ALA A 863 -14.88 -35.91 -12.20
CA ALA A 863 -14.06 -35.06 -11.35
C ALA A 863 -14.46 -35.19 -9.88
N ARG A 864 -13.49 -34.99 -8.99
CA ARG A 864 -13.66 -35.06 -7.53
C ARG A 864 -12.85 -33.98 -6.85
N ASP A 865 -13.45 -33.37 -5.83
CA ASP A 865 -12.80 -32.39 -4.96
C ASP A 865 -12.48 -33.09 -3.63
N LEU A 866 -11.25 -32.96 -3.14
CA LEU A 866 -10.79 -33.53 -1.88
C LEU A 866 -10.34 -32.39 -0.96
N SER A 867 -11.04 -32.17 0.15
CA SER A 867 -10.62 -31.15 1.14
C SER A 867 -9.33 -31.54 1.87
N ALA A 868 -8.73 -30.59 2.58
CA ALA A 868 -7.59 -30.86 3.44
C ALA A 868 -7.88 -31.91 4.51
N THR A 869 -9.06 -31.85 5.15
CA THR A 869 -9.51 -32.88 6.09
C THR A 869 -9.59 -34.25 5.43
N ASP A 870 -10.15 -34.29 4.21
CA ASP A 870 -10.24 -35.54 3.47
C ASP A 870 -8.82 -36.10 3.24
N ILE A 871 -7.86 -35.29 2.81
CA ILE A 871 -6.49 -35.74 2.51
C ILE A 871 -5.73 -36.18 3.78
N GLU A 872 -5.79 -35.42 4.88
CA GLU A 872 -5.04 -35.71 6.11
C GLU A 872 -5.64 -36.82 6.95
N SER A 873 -6.97 -36.84 7.12
CA SER A 873 -7.69 -37.77 8.01
C SER A 873 -8.33 -38.96 7.29
N GLY A 874 -8.51 -38.88 5.96
CA GLY A 874 -9.25 -39.88 5.17
C GLY A 874 -10.75 -39.59 5.06
N ASP A 875 -11.43 -40.29 4.14
CA ASP A 875 -12.89 -40.21 3.89
C ASP A 875 -13.41 -41.62 3.51
N ALA A 876 -14.72 -41.81 3.59
CA ALA A 876 -15.47 -42.99 3.19
C ALA A 876 -15.26 -43.42 1.73
N LEU A 877 -14.83 -42.52 0.83
CA LEU A 877 -14.53 -42.84 -0.57
C LEU A 877 -13.13 -43.47 -0.79
N ARG A 878 -12.36 -43.75 0.28
CA ARG A 878 -10.94 -44.15 0.21
C ARG A 878 -10.63 -45.51 0.82
N THR A 879 -9.46 -46.04 0.47
CA THR A 879 -8.76 -47.09 1.23
C THR A 879 -7.64 -46.46 2.08
N GLY A 880 -7.79 -46.34 3.41
CA GLY A 880 -6.71 -45.92 4.33
C GLY A 880 -7.05 -44.79 5.32
N ASN A 881 -6.06 -44.39 6.15
CA ASN A 881 -6.17 -43.44 7.28
C ASN A 881 -5.76 -41.98 6.95
N GLY A 882 -5.80 -41.56 5.67
CA GLY A 882 -5.26 -40.25 5.24
C GLY A 882 -3.72 -40.20 5.22
N ILE A 883 -3.13 -39.07 4.83
CA ILE A 883 -1.66 -38.87 4.83
C ILE A 883 -1.11 -38.48 6.21
N GLY A 884 -1.97 -38.13 7.17
CA GLY A 884 -1.63 -37.68 8.52
C GLY A 884 -1.29 -36.19 8.62
N ASP A 885 -1.08 -35.70 9.84
CA ASP A 885 -0.76 -34.30 10.13
C ASP A 885 0.73 -34.02 9.91
N GLY A 886 1.06 -32.82 9.43
CA GLY A 886 2.44 -32.38 9.18
C GLY A 886 2.70 -31.00 9.79
N ASN A 887 3.95 -30.54 9.71
CA ASN A 887 4.31 -29.22 10.20
C ASN A 887 4.09 -28.17 9.11
N GLY A 888 3.14 -27.25 9.32
CA GLY A 888 2.87 -26.17 8.39
C GLY A 888 2.09 -26.62 7.14
N LYS A 889 2.41 -26.03 5.98
CA LYS A 889 1.70 -26.30 4.71
C LYS A 889 2.25 -27.52 3.99
N TRP A 890 1.40 -28.13 3.17
CA TRP A 890 1.79 -29.24 2.31
C TRP A 890 2.23 -28.80 0.93
N MET A 891 3.24 -29.51 0.43
CA MET A 891 3.49 -29.73 -0.99
C MET A 891 3.00 -31.12 -1.35
N LEU A 892 1.97 -31.21 -2.18
CA LEU A 892 1.39 -32.50 -2.57
C LEU A 892 2.00 -32.98 -3.88
N THR A 893 2.33 -34.27 -3.96
CA THR A 893 2.64 -34.93 -5.23
C THR A 893 1.49 -35.84 -5.62
N VAL A 894 0.90 -35.57 -6.78
CA VAL A 894 -0.21 -36.33 -7.36
C VAL A 894 0.31 -37.15 -8.53
N SER A 895 0.35 -38.47 -8.35
CA SER A 895 0.72 -39.43 -9.40
C SER A 895 -0.52 -40.13 -9.94
N ALA A 896 -0.61 -40.38 -11.24
CA ALA A 896 -1.77 -41.01 -11.85
C ALA A 896 -1.40 -42.07 -12.89
N SER A 897 -2.21 -43.13 -13.00
CA SER A 897 -2.01 -44.21 -13.98
C SER A 897 -2.27 -43.78 -15.43
N GLN A 898 -2.94 -42.65 -15.64
CA GLN A 898 -3.14 -41.96 -16.92
C GLN A 898 -3.12 -40.45 -16.66
N PRO A 899 -2.83 -39.61 -17.66
CA PRO A 899 -2.82 -38.16 -17.49
C PRO A 899 -4.15 -37.61 -16.96
N ILE A 900 -4.12 -36.89 -15.83
CA ILE A 900 -5.25 -36.15 -15.27
C ILE A 900 -4.97 -34.65 -15.24
N LYS A 901 -5.98 -33.84 -14.91
CA LYS A 901 -5.80 -32.42 -14.56
C LYS A 901 -6.01 -32.23 -13.07
N VAL A 902 -5.21 -31.37 -12.47
CA VAL A 902 -5.20 -31.11 -11.02
C VAL A 902 -5.32 -29.61 -10.80
N MET A 903 -6.16 -29.20 -9.84
CA MET A 903 -6.26 -27.82 -9.38
C MET A 903 -6.11 -27.75 -7.86
N SER A 904 -5.37 -26.76 -7.37
CA SER A 904 -5.31 -26.40 -5.96
C SER A 904 -6.25 -25.23 -5.71
N LEU A 905 -7.32 -25.47 -4.96
CA LEU A 905 -8.35 -24.50 -4.67
C LEU A 905 -8.34 -24.17 -3.18
N LEU A 906 -8.79 -22.97 -2.84
CA LEU A 906 -8.89 -22.52 -1.45
C LEU A 906 -10.21 -21.80 -1.23
N ARG A 907 -10.85 -22.06 -0.08
CA ARG A 907 -12.06 -21.36 0.37
C ARG A 907 -11.73 -20.47 1.55
N ASP A 908 -12.12 -19.21 1.45
CA ASP A 908 -12.06 -18.25 2.56
C ASP A 908 -13.19 -18.50 3.59
N PRO A 909 -13.26 -17.75 4.71
CA PRO A 909 -14.30 -17.93 5.73
C PRO A 909 -15.72 -17.68 5.22
N ASN A 910 -15.87 -16.91 4.14
CA ASN A 910 -17.15 -16.61 3.49
C ASN A 910 -17.51 -17.67 2.42
N GLY A 911 -16.66 -18.69 2.24
CA GLY A 911 -16.83 -19.75 1.27
C GLY A 911 -16.41 -19.38 -0.15
N VAL A 912 -15.79 -18.20 -0.36
CA VAL A 912 -15.30 -17.72 -1.65
C VAL A 912 -14.13 -18.57 -2.12
N LEU A 913 -14.20 -19.05 -3.37
CA LEU A 913 -13.25 -19.97 -3.97
C LEU A 913 -12.18 -19.18 -4.73
N THR A 914 -10.92 -19.48 -4.42
CA THR A 914 -9.75 -18.94 -5.11
C THR A 914 -8.93 -20.07 -5.69
N ASN A 915 -8.24 -19.80 -6.80
CA ASN A 915 -7.36 -20.74 -7.45
C ASN A 915 -5.90 -20.46 -7.05
N LEU A 916 -5.22 -21.45 -6.48
CA LEU A 916 -3.79 -21.41 -6.12
C LEU A 916 -2.99 -22.45 -6.92
N SER A 917 -3.47 -22.83 -8.10
CA SER A 917 -2.84 -23.87 -8.92
C SER A 917 -1.57 -23.41 -9.60
N THR A 918 -1.40 -22.11 -9.80
CA THR A 918 -0.23 -21.55 -10.48
C THR A 918 1.02 -21.69 -9.63
N ALA A 919 2.12 -21.98 -10.32
CA ALA A 919 3.47 -21.92 -9.79
C ALA A 919 4.10 -20.59 -10.22
N SER A 920 5.14 -20.13 -9.53
CA SER A 920 5.75 -18.82 -9.81
C SER A 920 6.38 -18.69 -11.19
N LYS A 921 6.84 -19.81 -11.75
CA LYS A 921 7.36 -19.86 -13.12
C LYS A 921 6.24 -19.92 -14.17
N GLY A 922 4.98 -20.03 -13.74
CA GLY A 922 3.78 -19.98 -14.57
C GLY A 922 3.73 -21.07 -15.63
N THR A 923 2.55 -21.29 -16.19
CA THR A 923 2.38 -21.95 -17.48
C THR A 923 2.93 -21.03 -18.58
N ALA A 924 4.27 -20.94 -18.71
CA ALA A 924 4.85 -20.84 -20.04
C ALA A 924 4.57 -22.19 -20.73
N ALA A 925 3.29 -22.44 -21.03
CA ALA A 925 2.92 -23.43 -22.01
C ALA A 925 3.72 -23.04 -23.25
N ALA A 926 4.60 -23.94 -23.65
CA ALA A 926 5.30 -23.89 -24.90
C ALA A 926 4.36 -23.33 -25.98
N LEU A 927 4.72 -22.17 -26.51
CA LEU A 927 4.45 -21.79 -27.89
C LEU A 927 5.79 -21.85 -28.62
#